data_AF-R5YFN8-F1
#
_entry.id   AF-R5YFN8-F1
#
_cell.length_a   1.000
_cell.length_b   1.000
_cell.length_c   1.000
_cell.angle_alpha   90.00
_cell.angle_beta   90.00
_cell.angle_gamma   90.00
#
_symmetry.space_group_name_H-M   'P 1'
#
loop_
_entity.id
_entity.type
_entity.pdbx_description
1 polymer ?
#
loop_
_entity_poly.entity_id
_entity_poly.type
_entity_poly.pdbx_seq_one_letter_code
_entity_poly.pdbx_strand_id
1 'polypeptide(L)'
;MLPSDFLPSSACTNNGDLKQVKYGNNDYVDYTYDDYGNISAISQNGTKNFTWQYDSTGNLYSHEDLVNNQRFVYTYDSTGRLVRQQVLDNSKKNIYSSQYGYDLNNNVSRFASSAGGVSVTENFEYGKDNLASKYTYPSGKTTTYTYDGLMRRIKALTNTSVNIDHQYAYLASARGNTVKSTKIGWEHIGNYIYGYTYDANGNITKITRRDKTVANSAYEPQQQFAYDELNQLIRADDLAKNRTEVYTYDNGGNILSTTVYPLTWGSLSGVTATDTTTYTYGDSNWKDKLTAYGDTPITYDAIGNPLTYRGYTLTWQNGRQLASMKYGAINIGFTYDVDGLRTSKTIPNVGLEHKYYYVGDRLQYETLGGSSALWYFYDADGNPSGIRYKDNSGTVNDYYFVCNWRGDVIQIYNASGTLVGSYTYDAWGRVTENATSADTENITETNPIRYRGYYYDTETRLYYLKSRYYDPAVKRFLNADGYVQTGDGLHDKNMFAYCLNNSVNLSDPTGKFAWIVVGALVFIGVVGVAGGILGYKSNEKLINKPKTKQGSSNYNKPNSSNNNQKTKTNNSNKSNSHNQNGGSASYNAGTPELTSKDRAMNAYIGATLGIAVAGTVLALIGAGVAIGGAVALGAQLAAIGCLAFNAEAIIFAPFYGVEMEPIDWDYGY
;
A
#
# COMPACT_ATOMS: atom_id res chain seq x y z
N MET A 1 14.70 -22.67 17.01
CA MET A 1 13.61 -22.49 17.98
C MET A 1 13.61 -21.02 18.37
N LEU A 2 12.47 -20.34 18.27
CA LEU A 2 12.31 -18.99 18.81
C LEU A 2 11.94 -19.08 20.31
N PRO A 3 12.19 -18.05 21.12
CA PRO A 3 11.69 -18.01 22.50
C PRO A 3 10.16 -18.04 22.55
N SER A 4 9.60 -18.62 23.62
CA SER A 4 8.17 -18.55 23.97
C SER A 4 7.64 -17.11 24.02
N ASP A 5 8.52 -16.17 24.38
CA ASP A 5 8.17 -14.83 24.81
C ASP A 5 7.95 -13.86 23.64
N PHE A 6 8.11 -14.33 22.40
CA PHE A 6 7.85 -13.54 21.19
C PHE A 6 6.39 -13.64 20.72
N LEU A 7 5.66 -14.68 21.11
CA LEU A 7 4.24 -14.83 20.78
C LEU A 7 3.38 -14.01 21.74
N PRO A 8 2.39 -13.23 21.26
CA PRO A 8 1.44 -12.59 22.14
C PRO A 8 0.57 -13.62 22.85
N SER A 9 0.27 -13.41 24.12
CA SER A 9 -0.66 -14.29 24.86
C SER A 9 -2.10 -13.87 24.58
N SER A 10 -2.75 -14.51 23.60
CA SER A 10 -4.15 -14.26 23.24
C SER A 10 -5.11 -14.95 24.24
N ALA A 11 -5.85 -14.15 25.01
CA ALA A 11 -6.74 -14.65 26.08
C ALA A 11 -8.10 -15.21 25.56
N CYS A 12 -8.04 -16.15 24.62
CA CYS A 12 -9.18 -16.73 23.94
C CYS A 12 -9.91 -17.78 24.80
N THR A 13 -11.06 -17.41 25.37
CA THR A 13 -11.92 -18.32 26.16
C THR A 13 -13.01 -18.94 25.27
N ASN A 14 -12.68 -20.06 24.61
CA ASN A 14 -13.57 -20.90 23.77
C ASN A 14 -14.34 -20.14 22.65
N ASN A 15 -13.73 -20.04 21.46
CA ASN A 15 -14.36 -19.56 20.21
C ASN A 15 -15.03 -18.16 20.31
N GLY A 16 -14.56 -17.30 21.22
CA GLY A 16 -15.01 -15.92 21.36
C GLY A 16 -14.02 -14.91 20.77
N ASP A 17 -14.44 -13.65 20.68
CA ASP A 17 -13.65 -12.56 20.10
C ASP A 17 -12.33 -12.31 20.88
N LEU A 18 -11.29 -11.86 20.17
CA LEU A 18 -9.97 -11.58 20.72
C LEU A 18 -10.01 -10.39 21.70
N LYS A 19 -9.99 -10.64 23.01
CA LYS A 19 -10.15 -9.57 24.01
C LYS A 19 -8.88 -8.77 24.31
N GLN A 20 -7.71 -9.42 24.28
CA GLN A 20 -6.44 -8.77 24.59
C GLN A 20 -5.29 -9.42 23.79
N VAL A 21 -4.38 -8.56 23.32
CA VAL A 21 -3.04 -8.92 22.85
C VAL A 21 -2.04 -8.34 23.84
N LYS A 22 -1.20 -9.16 24.47
CA LYS A 22 -0.12 -8.70 25.36
C LYS A 22 1.25 -9.03 24.75
N TYR A 23 2.13 -8.05 24.69
CA TYR A 23 3.50 -8.16 24.18
C TYR A 23 4.52 -8.51 25.27
N GLY A 24 5.66 -9.08 24.88
CA GLY A 24 6.77 -9.43 25.77
C GLY A 24 7.42 -8.23 26.50
N ASN A 25 7.27 -7.00 25.99
CA ASN A 25 7.70 -5.77 26.68
C ASN A 25 6.68 -5.26 27.73
N ASN A 26 5.60 -6.02 27.96
CA ASN A 26 4.46 -5.76 28.84
C ASN A 26 3.43 -4.71 28.37
N ASP A 27 3.61 -4.10 27.20
CA ASP A 27 2.50 -3.37 26.57
C ASP A 27 1.36 -4.33 26.20
N TYR A 28 0.13 -3.83 26.17
CA TYR A 28 -1.05 -4.60 25.77
C TYR A 28 -2.09 -3.75 25.04
N VAL A 29 -2.89 -4.41 24.21
CA VAL A 29 -4.01 -3.86 23.45
C VAL A 29 -5.26 -4.64 23.80
N ASP A 30 -6.25 -3.97 24.40
CA ASP A 30 -7.58 -4.51 24.68
C ASP A 30 -8.55 -4.15 23.55
N TYR A 31 -9.38 -5.11 23.17
CA TYR A 31 -10.46 -4.93 22.21
C TYR A 31 -11.80 -5.13 22.89
N THR A 32 -12.76 -4.28 22.55
CA THR A 32 -14.16 -4.39 22.99
C THR A 32 -15.05 -4.41 21.76
N TYR A 33 -16.18 -5.11 21.88
CA TYR A 33 -17.06 -5.43 20.76
C TYR A 33 -18.50 -4.94 21.01
N ASP A 34 -19.29 -4.82 19.96
CA ASP A 34 -20.75 -4.65 20.06
C ASP A 34 -21.49 -6.00 20.10
N ASP A 35 -22.82 -5.98 20.23
CA ASP A 35 -23.67 -7.18 20.26
C ASP A 35 -23.64 -8.01 18.94
N TYR A 36 -22.93 -7.54 17.91
CA TYR A 36 -22.81 -8.19 16.59
C TYR A 36 -21.38 -8.67 16.26
N GLY A 37 -20.40 -8.38 17.12
CA GLY A 37 -18.99 -8.76 16.95
C GLY A 37 -18.11 -7.71 16.26
N ASN A 38 -18.61 -6.50 16.02
CA ASN A 38 -17.81 -5.39 15.47
C ASN A 38 -16.99 -4.72 16.59
N ILE A 39 -15.76 -4.27 16.32
CA ILE A 39 -14.90 -3.63 17.32
C ILE A 39 -15.50 -2.27 17.73
N SER A 40 -16.00 -2.14 18.95
CA SER A 40 -16.61 -0.90 19.46
C SER A 40 -15.60 0.06 20.09
N ALA A 41 -14.51 -0.45 20.69
CA ALA A 41 -13.36 0.36 21.12
C ALA A 41 -12.07 -0.45 21.28
N ILE A 42 -10.93 0.22 21.10
CA ILE A 42 -9.58 -0.27 21.40
C ILE A 42 -9.01 0.56 22.55
N SER A 43 -8.42 -0.13 23.52
CA SER A 43 -7.63 0.47 24.58
C SER A 43 -6.20 -0.03 24.50
N GLN A 44 -5.22 0.83 24.75
CA GLN A 44 -3.81 0.48 24.75
C GLN A 44 -3.24 0.82 26.13
N ASN A 45 -2.60 -0.15 26.79
CA ASN A 45 -2.17 -0.06 28.18
C ASN A 45 -3.28 0.44 29.12
N GLY A 46 -4.50 -0.07 28.94
CA GLY A 46 -5.69 0.32 29.71
C GLY A 46 -6.29 1.70 29.38
N THR A 47 -5.64 2.48 28.51
CA THR A 47 -6.16 3.79 28.07
C THR A 47 -6.99 3.62 26.80
N LYS A 48 -8.28 3.99 26.84
CA LYS A 48 -9.16 3.92 25.67
C LYS A 48 -8.75 4.98 24.65
N ASN A 49 -8.27 4.53 23.49
CA ASN A 49 -7.66 5.40 22.48
C ASN A 49 -8.53 5.58 21.23
N PHE A 50 -9.34 4.57 20.88
CA PHE A 50 -10.16 4.59 19.66
C PHE A 50 -11.55 4.00 19.91
N THR A 51 -12.59 4.55 19.28
CA THR A 51 -13.97 4.00 19.33
C THR A 51 -14.67 4.08 17.98
N TRP A 52 -15.58 3.15 17.68
CA TRP A 52 -16.29 3.08 16.40
C TRP A 52 -17.81 3.05 16.57
N GLN A 53 -18.52 3.47 15.53
CA GLN A 53 -19.97 3.47 15.43
C GLN A 53 -20.38 2.92 14.06
N TYR A 54 -21.16 1.83 14.06
CA TYR A 54 -21.62 1.11 12.88
C TYR A 54 -23.10 1.38 12.60
N ASP A 55 -23.49 1.37 11.33
CA ASP A 55 -24.89 1.46 10.94
C ASP A 55 -25.63 0.12 11.08
N SER A 56 -26.95 0.09 10.86
CA SER A 56 -27.76 -1.13 10.96
C SER A 56 -27.48 -2.18 9.87
N THR A 57 -26.54 -1.92 8.96
CA THR A 57 -26.02 -2.86 7.97
C THR A 57 -24.56 -3.28 8.21
N GLY A 58 -23.91 -2.74 9.24
CA GLY A 58 -22.53 -3.05 9.62
C GLY A 58 -21.46 -2.14 8.98
N ASN A 59 -21.83 -1.07 8.27
CA ASN A 59 -20.83 -0.14 7.75
C ASN A 59 -20.35 0.81 8.85
N LEU A 60 -19.05 1.09 8.86
CA LEU A 60 -18.45 2.08 9.76
C LEU A 60 -18.84 3.51 9.33
N TYR A 61 -19.82 4.13 10.00
CA TYR A 61 -20.20 5.52 9.67
C TYR A 61 -19.41 6.57 10.46
N SER A 62 -18.81 6.21 11.60
CA SER A 62 -17.97 7.13 12.36
C SER A 62 -16.99 6.43 13.30
N HIS A 63 -15.78 6.98 13.45
CA HIS A 63 -14.88 6.61 14.53
C HIS A 63 -14.34 7.86 15.26
N GLU A 64 -13.97 7.72 16.52
CA GLU A 64 -13.35 8.76 17.34
C GLU A 64 -11.90 8.34 17.65
N ASP A 65 -10.94 9.18 17.33
CA ASP A 65 -9.52 9.07 17.68
C ASP A 65 -9.26 10.00 18.88
N LEU A 66 -9.11 9.38 20.06
CA LEU A 66 -8.94 10.06 21.34
C LEU A 66 -7.48 10.42 21.61
N VAL A 67 -6.53 9.85 20.85
CA VAL A 67 -5.10 10.20 20.89
C VAL A 67 -4.89 11.54 20.19
N ASN A 68 -5.36 11.64 18.95
CA ASN A 68 -5.17 12.81 18.09
C ASN A 68 -6.29 13.84 18.22
N ASN A 69 -7.33 13.56 19.01
CA ASN A 69 -8.48 14.42 19.30
C ASN A 69 -9.28 14.78 18.02
N GLN A 70 -9.63 13.74 17.26
CA GLN A 70 -10.26 13.83 15.94
C GLN A 70 -11.45 12.88 15.81
N ARG A 71 -12.52 13.35 15.16
CA ARG A 71 -13.65 12.50 14.75
C ARG A 71 -13.62 12.26 13.25
N PHE A 72 -13.63 11.00 12.85
CA PHE A 72 -13.81 10.58 11.48
C PHE A 72 -15.28 10.24 11.22
N VAL A 73 -15.83 10.74 10.12
CA VAL A 73 -17.20 10.49 9.67
C VAL A 73 -17.16 10.06 8.21
N TYR A 74 -17.84 8.95 7.90
CA TYR A 74 -17.90 8.35 6.58
C TYR A 74 -19.32 8.47 6.01
N THR A 75 -19.44 8.58 4.69
CA THR A 75 -20.73 8.54 3.99
C THR A 75 -20.62 7.60 2.81
N TYR A 76 -21.60 6.71 2.69
CA TYR A 76 -21.69 5.72 1.62
C TYR A 76 -22.83 6.06 0.67
N ASP A 77 -22.73 5.62 -0.59
CA ASP A 77 -23.86 5.63 -1.51
C ASP A 77 -24.82 4.44 -1.28
N SER A 78 -25.92 4.38 -2.03
CA SER A 78 -26.91 3.30 -1.97
C SER A 78 -26.39 1.93 -2.43
N THR A 79 -25.13 1.83 -2.85
CA THR A 79 -24.44 0.57 -3.18
C THR A 79 -23.34 0.22 -2.17
N GLY A 80 -23.22 0.96 -1.07
CA GLY A 80 -22.23 0.73 -0.01
C GLY A 80 -20.83 1.26 -0.31
N ARG A 81 -20.68 2.15 -1.32
CA ARG A 81 -19.36 2.69 -1.71
C ARG A 81 -19.06 4.00 -0.98
N LEU A 82 -17.84 4.16 -0.48
CA LEU A 82 -17.42 5.34 0.27
C LEU A 82 -17.39 6.59 -0.64
N VAL A 83 -18.36 7.50 -0.49
CA VAL A 83 -18.41 8.76 -1.25
C VAL A 83 -17.84 9.96 -0.51
N ARG A 84 -17.64 9.88 0.81
CA ARG A 84 -17.08 10.97 1.63
C ARG A 84 -16.39 10.46 2.89
N GLN A 85 -15.23 11.03 3.22
CA GLN A 85 -14.64 11.03 4.55
C GLN A 85 -14.55 12.47 5.06
N GLN A 86 -14.85 12.71 6.33
CA GLN A 86 -14.63 13.98 7.00
C GLN A 86 -13.89 13.75 8.32
N VAL A 87 -12.85 14.53 8.54
CA VAL A 87 -12.12 14.61 9.82
C VAL A 87 -12.51 15.93 10.49
N LEU A 88 -12.99 15.84 11.73
CA LEU A 88 -13.40 16.97 12.56
C LEU A 88 -12.49 17.06 13.79
N ASP A 89 -12.25 18.26 14.28
CA ASP A 89 -11.64 18.47 15.60
C ASP A 89 -12.67 18.31 16.75
N ASN A 90 -12.20 18.38 18.01
CA ASN A 90 -13.07 18.40 19.20
C ASN A 90 -14.14 19.51 19.20
N SER A 91 -13.96 20.59 18.43
CA SER A 91 -14.96 21.66 18.25
C SER A 91 -15.97 21.34 17.13
N LYS A 92 -15.90 20.14 16.54
CA LYS A 92 -16.67 19.65 15.38
C LYS A 92 -16.43 20.44 14.09
N LYS A 93 -15.34 21.22 14.03
CA LYS A 93 -14.93 21.95 12.83
C LYS A 93 -14.19 20.99 11.90
N ASN A 94 -14.49 21.05 10.60
CA ASN A 94 -13.78 20.22 9.62
C ASN A 94 -12.33 20.70 9.46
N ILE A 95 -11.37 19.78 9.60
CA ILE A 95 -9.94 20.01 9.43
C ILE A 95 -9.39 19.35 8.15
N TYR A 96 -10.00 18.24 7.75
CA TYR A 96 -9.79 17.58 6.46
C TYR A 96 -11.12 17.00 5.96
N SER A 97 -11.36 16.99 4.65
CA SER A 97 -12.40 16.15 4.04
C SER A 97 -11.94 15.62 2.68
N SER A 98 -12.45 14.45 2.31
CA SER A 98 -12.33 13.89 0.96
C SER A 98 -13.67 13.39 0.43
N GLN A 99 -13.80 13.35 -0.90
CA GLN A 99 -14.99 12.94 -1.63
C GLN A 99 -14.60 12.15 -2.86
N TYR A 100 -15.27 11.02 -3.08
CA TYR A 100 -15.12 10.17 -4.26
C TYR A 100 -16.28 10.36 -5.24
N GLY A 101 -15.96 10.36 -6.52
CA GLY A 101 -16.90 10.13 -7.62
C GLY A 101 -16.51 8.85 -8.34
N TYR A 102 -17.50 8.06 -8.74
CA TYR A 102 -17.31 6.78 -9.42
C TYR A 102 -17.90 6.79 -10.82
N ASP A 103 -17.32 6.01 -11.74
CA ASP A 103 -17.95 5.71 -13.03
C ASP A 103 -18.90 4.49 -12.97
N LEU A 104 -19.45 4.10 -14.13
CA LEU A 104 -20.36 2.96 -14.27
C LEU A 104 -19.66 1.60 -14.17
N ASN A 105 -18.33 1.55 -14.31
CA ASN A 105 -17.51 0.35 -14.15
C ASN A 105 -16.98 0.22 -12.70
N ASN A 106 -17.40 1.12 -11.81
CA ASN A 106 -16.98 1.21 -10.40
C ASN A 106 -15.55 1.73 -10.16
N ASN A 107 -14.92 2.38 -11.14
CA ASN A 107 -13.64 3.05 -10.93
C ASN A 107 -13.84 4.40 -10.22
N VAL A 108 -12.83 4.86 -9.48
CA VAL A 108 -12.77 6.24 -8.99
C VAL A 108 -12.52 7.18 -10.17
N SER A 109 -13.58 7.79 -10.71
CA SER A 109 -13.48 8.77 -11.80
C SER A 109 -13.13 10.18 -11.30
N ARG A 110 -13.31 10.45 -10.00
CA ARG A 110 -12.95 11.71 -9.36
C ARG A 110 -12.56 11.49 -7.91
N PHE A 111 -11.49 12.15 -7.48
CA PHE A 111 -11.17 12.37 -6.07
C PHE A 111 -11.10 13.86 -5.79
N ALA A 112 -11.56 14.30 -4.63
CA ALA A 112 -11.44 15.70 -4.23
C ALA A 112 -11.25 15.80 -2.73
N SER A 113 -10.29 16.58 -2.28
CA SER A 113 -10.04 16.84 -0.87
C SER A 113 -10.03 18.32 -0.55
N SER A 114 -10.29 18.67 0.71
CA SER A 114 -10.29 20.04 1.21
C SER A 114 -9.67 20.09 2.59
N ALA A 115 -8.59 20.86 2.73
CA ALA A 115 -7.79 20.98 3.94
C ALA A 115 -6.96 22.27 3.90
N GLY A 116 -6.57 22.82 5.05
CA GLY A 116 -5.67 23.99 5.11
C GLY A 116 -6.18 25.27 4.41
N GLY A 117 -7.49 25.35 4.12
CA GLY A 117 -8.12 26.43 3.34
C GLY A 117 -8.13 26.22 1.82
N VAL A 118 -7.50 25.16 1.32
CA VAL A 118 -7.41 24.83 -0.12
C VAL A 118 -8.31 23.62 -0.41
N SER A 119 -9.02 23.67 -1.53
CA SER A 119 -9.69 22.49 -2.12
C SER A 119 -8.97 22.06 -3.38
N VAL A 120 -8.76 20.77 -3.54
CA VAL A 120 -8.17 20.14 -4.72
C VAL A 120 -9.16 19.16 -5.35
N THR A 121 -9.05 18.91 -6.65
CA THR A 121 -9.87 17.91 -7.34
C THR A 121 -9.06 17.29 -8.45
N GLU A 122 -8.95 15.97 -8.39
CA GLU A 122 -8.33 15.07 -9.34
C GLU A 122 -9.41 14.33 -10.12
N ASN A 123 -9.23 14.15 -11.43
CA ASN A 123 -10.17 13.40 -12.25
C ASN A 123 -9.43 12.34 -13.06
N PHE A 124 -10.03 11.16 -13.17
CA PHE A 124 -9.47 9.97 -13.80
C PHE A 124 -10.44 9.47 -14.86
N GLU A 125 -9.94 9.25 -16.07
CA GLU A 125 -10.70 8.69 -17.18
C GLU A 125 -10.13 7.32 -17.54
N TYR A 126 -11.01 6.36 -17.79
CA TYR A 126 -10.67 4.98 -18.11
C TYR A 126 -11.09 4.68 -19.55
N GLY A 127 -10.21 4.00 -20.28
CA GLY A 127 -10.41 3.62 -21.68
C GLY A 127 -10.93 2.20 -21.84
N LYS A 128 -10.58 1.58 -22.98
CA LYS A 128 -10.84 0.16 -23.22
C LYS A 128 -10.15 -0.70 -22.15
N ASP A 129 -10.75 -1.84 -21.83
CA ASP A 129 -10.22 -2.84 -20.90
C ASP A 129 -9.96 -2.28 -19.49
N ASN A 130 -10.68 -1.21 -19.13
CA ASN A 130 -10.64 -0.53 -17.84
C ASN A 130 -9.28 0.10 -17.47
N LEU A 131 -8.42 0.36 -18.46
CA LEU A 131 -7.11 0.97 -18.30
C LEU A 131 -7.23 2.50 -18.14
N ALA A 132 -6.45 3.11 -17.23
CA ALA A 132 -6.41 4.55 -17.07
C ALA A 132 -5.92 5.25 -18.37
N SER A 133 -6.76 6.05 -19.01
CA SER A 133 -6.43 6.74 -20.28
C SER A 133 -5.91 8.16 -20.04
N LYS A 134 -6.46 8.86 -19.04
CA LYS A 134 -6.07 10.22 -18.66
C LYS A 134 -6.24 10.44 -17.16
N TYR A 135 -5.29 11.15 -16.57
CA TYR A 135 -5.35 11.71 -15.24
C TYR A 135 -5.29 13.24 -15.33
N THR A 136 -6.09 13.94 -14.53
CA THR A 136 -6.19 15.41 -14.50
C THR A 136 -5.87 15.92 -13.10
N TYR A 137 -4.78 16.67 -12.97
CA TYR A 137 -4.33 17.29 -11.73
C TYR A 137 -5.23 18.46 -11.29
N PRO A 138 -5.19 18.87 -10.01
CA PRO A 138 -5.87 20.07 -9.50
C PRO A 138 -5.39 21.42 -10.09
N SER A 139 -4.36 21.39 -10.94
CA SER A 139 -3.87 22.52 -11.74
C SER A 139 -4.57 22.66 -13.09
N GLY A 140 -5.42 21.69 -13.48
CA GLY A 140 -5.97 21.55 -14.83
C GLY A 140 -4.97 20.98 -15.85
N LYS A 141 -3.73 20.65 -15.43
CA LYS A 141 -2.82 19.83 -16.24
C LYS A 141 -3.30 18.38 -16.28
N THR A 142 -2.91 17.66 -17.33
CA THR A 142 -3.29 16.26 -17.55
C THR A 142 -2.10 15.40 -17.93
N THR A 143 -1.98 14.23 -17.32
CA THR A 143 -1.18 13.12 -17.85
C THR A 143 -2.05 12.26 -18.75
N THR A 144 -1.60 11.99 -19.97
CA THR A 144 -2.23 11.00 -20.88
C THR A 144 -1.37 9.75 -20.95
N TYR A 145 -2.01 8.58 -20.98
CA TYR A 145 -1.33 7.28 -20.99
C TYR A 145 -1.51 6.59 -22.34
N THR A 146 -0.47 5.92 -22.82
CA THR A 146 -0.53 5.07 -24.03
C THR A 146 -0.06 3.67 -23.69
N TYR A 147 -0.77 2.69 -24.25
CA TYR A 147 -0.53 1.27 -24.05
C TYR A 147 -0.20 0.59 -25.38
N ASP A 148 0.57 -0.49 -25.33
CA ASP A 148 0.74 -1.36 -26.48
C ASP A 148 -0.44 -2.34 -26.65
N GLY A 149 -0.41 -3.14 -27.73
CA GLY A 149 -1.40 -4.20 -27.98
C GLY A 149 -1.40 -5.35 -26.98
N LEU A 150 -0.59 -5.28 -25.91
CA LEU A 150 -0.57 -6.20 -24.77
C LEU A 150 -1.04 -5.53 -23.47
N MET A 151 -1.62 -4.33 -23.55
CA MET A 151 -2.12 -3.53 -22.42
C MET A 151 -1.03 -3.08 -21.43
N ARG A 152 0.23 -2.98 -21.89
CA ARG A 152 1.36 -2.53 -21.08
C ARG A 152 1.61 -1.04 -21.31
N ARG A 153 1.85 -0.25 -20.26
CA ARG A 153 2.06 1.22 -20.38
C ARG A 153 3.36 1.45 -21.15
N ILE A 154 3.29 2.08 -22.33
CA ILE A 154 4.47 2.46 -23.13
C ILE A 154 4.76 3.96 -23.07
N LYS A 155 3.81 4.76 -22.58
CA LYS A 155 3.97 6.21 -22.45
C LYS A 155 3.11 6.81 -21.34
N ALA A 156 3.67 7.82 -20.66
CA ALA A 156 2.96 8.84 -19.91
C ALA A 156 3.41 10.23 -20.41
N LEU A 157 2.47 11.15 -20.62
CA LEU A 157 2.73 12.49 -21.18
C LEU A 157 1.91 13.56 -20.44
N THR A 158 2.59 14.45 -19.73
CA THR A 158 1.98 15.56 -18.96
C THR A 158 2.04 16.88 -19.74
N ASN A 159 0.90 17.55 -19.91
CA ASN A 159 0.73 18.73 -20.79
C ASN A 159 1.17 20.09 -20.16
N THR A 160 2.30 20.11 -19.50
CA THR A 160 3.00 21.34 -19.07
C THR A 160 3.46 22.20 -20.26
N SER A 161 3.84 23.46 -20.03
CA SER A 161 4.22 24.38 -21.12
C SER A 161 5.43 23.88 -21.93
N VAL A 162 6.37 23.20 -21.25
CA VAL A 162 7.27 22.21 -21.83
C VAL A 162 6.73 20.84 -21.40
N ASN A 163 6.28 20.01 -22.35
CA ASN A 163 5.69 18.70 -22.01
C ASN A 163 6.69 17.79 -21.26
N ILE A 164 6.22 17.16 -20.18
CA ILE A 164 6.99 16.12 -19.47
C ILE A 164 6.63 14.77 -20.11
N ASP A 165 7.63 14.05 -20.60
CA ASP A 165 7.49 12.88 -21.45
C ASP A 165 8.28 11.70 -20.85
N HIS A 166 7.57 10.62 -20.52
CA HIS A 166 8.15 9.37 -20.01
C HIS A 166 7.68 8.21 -20.89
N GLN A 167 8.62 7.42 -21.42
CA GLN A 167 8.33 6.28 -22.30
C GLN A 167 8.98 5.01 -21.80
N TYR A 168 8.40 3.86 -22.12
CA TYR A 168 8.88 2.54 -21.75
C TYR A 168 8.92 1.61 -22.96
N ALA A 169 9.95 0.77 -23.04
CA ALA A 169 9.97 -0.39 -23.92
C ALA A 169 10.31 -1.65 -23.12
N TYR A 170 9.58 -2.72 -23.42
CA TYR A 170 9.73 -4.03 -22.78
C TYR A 170 10.66 -4.92 -23.59
N LEU A 171 11.35 -5.85 -22.94
CA LEU A 171 12.14 -6.86 -23.64
C LEU A 171 11.23 -7.73 -24.53
N ALA A 172 11.79 -8.19 -25.66
CA ALA A 172 11.20 -9.29 -26.42
C ALA A 172 11.43 -10.61 -25.67
N SER A 173 10.52 -11.58 -25.80
CA SER A 173 10.75 -12.90 -25.20
C SER A 173 11.78 -13.70 -25.98
N ALA A 174 12.67 -14.39 -25.26
CA ALA A 174 13.62 -15.35 -25.83
C ALA A 174 12.92 -16.55 -26.52
N ARG A 175 11.61 -16.74 -26.31
CA ARG A 175 10.78 -17.73 -27.02
C ARG A 175 10.16 -17.19 -28.33
N GLY A 176 10.61 -16.01 -28.78
CA GLY A 176 10.13 -15.33 -29.99
C GLY A 176 9.00 -14.33 -29.73
N ASN A 177 8.69 -13.50 -30.74
CA ASN A 177 7.71 -12.39 -30.65
C ASN A 177 6.26 -12.82 -30.32
N THR A 178 5.94 -14.11 -30.34
CA THR A 178 4.64 -14.66 -29.94
C THR A 178 4.50 -14.85 -28.43
N VAL A 179 5.60 -14.78 -27.66
CA VAL A 179 5.61 -14.92 -26.20
C VAL A 179 5.96 -13.57 -25.56
N LYS A 180 5.38 -13.31 -24.38
CA LYS A 180 5.38 -12.00 -23.73
C LYS A 180 6.46 -11.90 -22.65
N SER A 181 6.89 -10.69 -22.31
CA SER A 181 7.60 -10.39 -21.06
C SER A 181 7.08 -9.12 -20.41
N THR A 182 7.40 -8.94 -19.13
CA THR A 182 7.05 -7.76 -18.32
C THR A 182 8.28 -6.93 -17.92
N LYS A 183 9.49 -7.47 -18.14
CA LYS A 183 10.77 -6.80 -17.90
C LYS A 183 10.96 -5.60 -18.86
N ILE A 184 11.35 -4.45 -18.30
CA ILE A 184 11.64 -3.21 -19.04
C ILE A 184 13.02 -3.35 -19.68
N GLY A 185 13.12 -3.21 -21.01
CA GLY A 185 14.41 -3.15 -21.70
C GLY A 185 15.05 -1.77 -21.61
N TRP A 186 14.24 -0.72 -21.76
CA TRP A 186 14.65 0.66 -21.48
C TRP A 186 13.45 1.54 -21.10
N GLU A 187 13.73 2.62 -20.37
CA GLU A 187 12.81 3.74 -20.19
C GLU A 187 13.47 5.07 -20.53
N HIS A 188 12.67 6.08 -20.88
CA HIS A 188 13.11 7.41 -21.25
C HIS A 188 12.61 8.41 -20.21
N ILE A 189 13.54 9.09 -19.51
CA ILE A 189 13.26 10.04 -18.43
C ILE A 189 14.03 11.34 -18.72
N GLY A 190 13.31 12.46 -18.85
CA GLY A 190 13.92 13.77 -19.12
C GLY A 190 14.73 13.78 -20.42
N ASN A 191 16.04 14.03 -20.34
CA ASN A 191 16.97 13.98 -21.48
C ASN A 191 17.65 12.61 -21.67
N TYR A 192 17.36 11.61 -20.85
CA TYR A 192 18.12 10.36 -20.82
C TYR A 192 17.28 9.13 -21.15
N ILE A 193 17.92 8.14 -21.78
CA ILE A 193 17.36 6.79 -21.92
C ILE A 193 18.16 5.86 -21.02
N TYR A 194 17.47 5.20 -20.10
CA TYR A 194 18.01 4.24 -19.14
C TYR A 194 17.76 2.82 -19.65
N GLY A 195 18.81 2.02 -19.83
CA GLY A 195 18.75 0.64 -20.30
C GLY A 195 18.99 -0.36 -19.17
N TYR A 196 18.27 -1.49 -19.20
CA TYR A 196 18.33 -2.52 -18.15
C TYR A 196 18.75 -3.87 -18.73
N THR A 197 19.69 -4.55 -18.05
CA THR A 197 19.98 -5.97 -18.27
C THR A 197 19.59 -6.77 -17.04
N TYR A 198 19.29 -8.05 -17.25
CA TYR A 198 18.86 -8.96 -16.19
C TYR A 198 19.62 -10.29 -16.23
N ASP A 199 19.65 -11.00 -15.12
CA ASP A 199 20.04 -12.42 -15.07
C ASP A 199 18.86 -13.36 -15.42
N ALA A 200 19.09 -14.67 -15.29
CA ALA A 200 18.09 -15.71 -15.55
C ALA A 200 16.90 -15.64 -14.58
N ASN A 201 17.15 -15.39 -13.29
CA ASN A 201 16.12 -15.28 -12.25
C ASN A 201 15.28 -14.00 -12.44
N GLY A 202 15.87 -12.96 -13.03
CA GLY A 202 15.25 -11.68 -13.34
C GLY A 202 15.68 -10.53 -12.46
N ASN A 203 16.79 -10.67 -11.75
CA ASN A 203 17.41 -9.54 -11.06
C ASN A 203 18.05 -8.60 -12.09
N ILE A 204 17.93 -7.28 -11.90
CA ILE A 204 18.65 -6.27 -12.70
C ILE A 204 20.14 -6.46 -12.45
N THR A 205 20.93 -6.77 -13.49
CA THR A 205 22.39 -6.89 -13.42
C THR A 205 23.12 -5.62 -13.81
N LYS A 206 22.48 -4.75 -14.60
CA LYS A 206 23.07 -3.47 -15.02
C LYS A 206 22.01 -2.43 -15.33
N ILE A 207 22.32 -1.19 -14.98
CA ILE A 207 21.62 0.02 -15.41
C ILE A 207 22.62 0.86 -16.21
N THR A 208 22.31 1.13 -17.47
CA THR A 208 23.08 2.04 -18.33
C THR A 208 22.26 3.29 -18.65
N ARG A 209 22.92 4.37 -19.09
CA ARG A 209 22.27 5.63 -19.47
C ARG A 209 22.93 6.22 -20.71
N ARG A 210 22.14 6.76 -21.62
CA ARG A 210 22.62 7.62 -22.72
C ARG A 210 21.81 8.90 -22.83
N ASP A 211 22.43 9.95 -23.36
CA ASP A 211 21.75 11.22 -23.66
C ASP A 211 20.92 11.10 -24.94
N LYS A 212 19.61 11.35 -24.88
CA LYS A 212 18.70 11.25 -26.04
C LYS A 212 18.89 12.39 -27.04
N THR A 213 19.45 13.52 -26.60
CA THR A 213 19.61 14.76 -27.38
C THR A 213 20.85 14.72 -28.25
N VAL A 214 21.87 13.96 -27.83
CA VAL A 214 23.07 13.66 -28.62
C VAL A 214 22.81 12.44 -29.49
N ALA A 215 22.77 12.64 -30.81
CA ALA A 215 22.56 11.57 -31.78
C ALA A 215 23.66 10.49 -31.65
N ASN A 216 23.26 9.21 -31.62
CA ASN A 216 24.14 8.05 -31.48
C ASN A 216 25.05 8.05 -30.23
N SER A 217 24.63 8.72 -29.16
CA SER A 217 25.25 8.63 -27.83
C SER A 217 25.44 7.18 -27.36
N ALA A 218 26.59 6.90 -26.74
CA ALA A 218 26.89 5.60 -26.13
C ALA A 218 26.10 5.38 -24.83
N TYR A 219 25.86 4.12 -24.48
CA TYR A 219 25.25 3.71 -23.21
C TYR A 219 26.32 3.56 -22.13
N GLU A 220 26.44 4.55 -21.25
CA GLU A 220 27.39 4.54 -20.14
C GLU A 220 26.83 3.78 -18.93
N PRO A 221 27.59 2.84 -18.32
CA PRO A 221 27.21 2.20 -17.06
C PRO A 221 26.92 3.23 -15.97
N GLN A 222 25.77 3.11 -15.29
CA GLN A 222 25.44 3.92 -14.11
C GLN A 222 25.58 3.08 -12.84
N GLN A 223 24.99 1.87 -12.86
CA GLN A 223 25.08 0.89 -11.78
C GLN A 223 25.22 -0.52 -12.36
N GLN A 224 25.90 -1.41 -11.64
CA GLN A 224 26.05 -2.82 -11.99
C GLN A 224 25.95 -3.66 -10.71
N PHE A 225 25.28 -4.81 -10.79
CA PHE A 225 24.88 -5.60 -9.63
C PHE A 225 25.22 -7.08 -9.81
N ALA A 226 25.57 -7.75 -8.72
CA ALA A 226 25.68 -9.20 -8.66
C ALA A 226 24.95 -9.74 -7.43
N TYR A 227 24.44 -10.96 -7.55
CA TYR A 227 23.60 -11.64 -6.56
C TYR A 227 24.14 -13.03 -6.26
N ASP A 228 23.79 -13.59 -5.11
CA ASP A 228 24.02 -15.00 -4.79
C ASP A 228 22.88 -15.92 -5.30
N GLU A 229 22.98 -17.22 -5.01
CA GLU A 229 22.00 -18.24 -5.39
C GLU A 229 20.63 -18.05 -4.72
N LEU A 230 20.57 -17.28 -3.62
CA LEU A 230 19.33 -16.90 -2.92
C LEU A 230 18.76 -15.56 -3.44
N ASN A 231 19.41 -14.93 -4.42
CA ASN A 231 19.12 -13.61 -4.98
C ASN A 231 19.41 -12.44 -4.02
N GLN A 232 20.20 -12.63 -2.98
CA GLN A 232 20.67 -11.53 -2.12
C GLN A 232 21.72 -10.72 -2.90
N LEU A 233 21.66 -9.39 -2.79
CA LEU A 233 22.62 -8.51 -3.46
C LEU A 233 24.00 -8.65 -2.80
N ILE A 234 25.00 -9.22 -3.48
CA ILE A 234 26.38 -9.38 -2.97
C ILE A 234 27.32 -8.28 -3.44
N ARG A 235 26.99 -7.54 -4.50
CA ARG A 235 27.81 -6.42 -5.01
C ARG A 235 26.97 -5.36 -5.71
N ALA A 236 27.33 -4.09 -5.50
CA ALA A 236 26.87 -2.95 -6.28
C ALA A 236 28.05 -2.05 -6.68
N ASP A 237 28.30 -1.93 -7.99
CA ASP A 237 29.17 -0.90 -8.57
C ASP A 237 28.30 0.33 -8.88
N ASP A 238 28.68 1.53 -8.41
CA ASP A 238 27.86 2.73 -8.48
C ASP A 238 28.69 3.96 -8.94
N LEU A 239 28.34 4.48 -10.12
CA LEU A 239 29.01 5.65 -10.72
C LEU A 239 28.71 6.95 -9.96
N ALA A 240 27.49 7.14 -9.47
CA ALA A 240 27.08 8.38 -8.79
C ALA A 240 27.77 8.54 -7.43
N LYS A 241 28.02 7.43 -6.73
CA LYS A 241 28.83 7.35 -5.51
C LYS A 241 30.34 7.19 -5.76
N ASN A 242 30.75 6.99 -7.01
CA ASN A 242 32.10 6.64 -7.47
C ASN A 242 32.77 5.52 -6.63
N ARG A 243 32.07 4.40 -6.40
CA ARG A 243 32.56 3.27 -5.59
C ARG A 243 31.96 1.93 -5.99
N THR A 244 32.61 0.86 -5.54
CA THR A 244 32.04 -0.48 -5.50
C THR A 244 31.79 -0.87 -4.04
N GLU A 245 30.59 -1.33 -3.71
CA GLU A 245 30.23 -1.90 -2.40
C GLU A 245 30.01 -3.41 -2.54
N VAL A 246 30.58 -4.19 -1.62
CA VAL A 246 30.42 -5.65 -1.53
C VAL A 246 29.77 -5.99 -0.19
N TYR A 247 28.86 -6.95 -0.21
CA TYR A 247 28.04 -7.35 0.94
C TYR A 247 28.25 -8.84 1.21
N THR A 248 28.40 -9.21 2.49
CA THR A 248 28.50 -10.61 2.92
C THR A 248 27.35 -10.95 3.85
N TYR A 249 26.93 -12.22 3.86
CA TYR A 249 25.75 -12.70 4.59
C TYR A 249 26.05 -13.94 5.43
N ASP A 250 25.31 -14.14 6.52
CA ASP A 250 25.20 -15.45 7.16
C ASP A 250 24.10 -16.33 6.52
N ASN A 251 23.95 -17.56 6.99
CA ASN A 251 22.94 -18.51 6.50
C ASN A 251 21.49 -18.14 6.91
N GLY A 252 21.27 -17.07 7.67
CA GLY A 252 19.96 -16.48 7.95
C GLY A 252 19.66 -15.24 7.09
N GLY A 253 20.58 -14.83 6.20
CA GLY A 253 20.48 -13.58 5.46
C GLY A 253 20.77 -12.33 6.30
N ASN A 254 21.50 -12.44 7.40
CA ASN A 254 22.02 -11.27 8.09
C ASN A 254 23.24 -10.74 7.35
N ILE A 255 23.22 -9.46 6.95
CA ILE A 255 24.41 -8.77 6.43
C ILE A 255 25.48 -8.81 7.52
N LEU A 256 26.66 -9.38 7.24
CA LEU A 256 27.80 -9.45 8.17
C LEU A 256 28.79 -8.29 7.94
N SER A 257 28.95 -7.86 6.69
CA SER A 257 29.78 -6.70 6.35
C SER A 257 29.26 -5.93 5.14
N THR A 258 29.64 -4.65 5.08
CA THR A 258 29.75 -3.88 3.83
C THR A 258 31.20 -3.45 3.66
N THR A 259 31.88 -3.95 2.63
CA THR A 259 33.24 -3.53 2.25
C THR A 259 33.17 -2.60 1.04
N VAL A 260 33.91 -1.48 1.09
CA VAL A 260 33.91 -0.45 0.04
C VAL A 260 35.25 -0.46 -0.68
N TYR A 261 35.20 -0.35 -2.00
CA TYR A 261 36.34 -0.24 -2.91
C TYR A 261 36.18 1.00 -3.80
N PRO A 262 37.28 1.51 -4.41
CA PRO A 262 37.18 2.43 -5.55
C PRO A 262 36.35 1.79 -6.67
N LEU A 263 35.65 2.62 -7.47
CA LEU A 263 34.78 2.11 -8.54
C LEU A 263 35.53 1.21 -9.52
N THR A 264 35.06 -0.03 -9.68
CA THR A 264 35.51 -0.94 -10.73
C THR A 264 34.32 -1.68 -11.32
N TRP A 265 34.22 -1.74 -12.64
CA TRP A 265 33.20 -2.55 -13.33
C TRP A 265 33.64 -4.01 -13.52
N GLY A 266 34.86 -4.37 -13.11
CA GLY A 266 35.52 -5.64 -13.39
C GLY A 266 35.83 -6.45 -12.12
N SER A 267 36.94 -7.20 -12.16
CA SER A 267 37.43 -7.95 -11.00
C SER A 267 37.88 -7.03 -9.86
N LEU A 268 37.76 -7.52 -8.63
CA LEU A 268 38.31 -6.90 -7.42
C LEU A 268 39.70 -7.46 -7.05
N SER A 269 40.23 -8.41 -7.83
CA SER A 269 41.57 -8.97 -7.63
C SER A 269 42.64 -7.87 -7.73
N GLY A 270 43.37 -7.65 -6.63
CA GLY A 270 44.38 -6.59 -6.52
C GLY A 270 43.83 -5.19 -6.22
N VAL A 271 42.52 -5.03 -6.01
CA VAL A 271 41.90 -3.76 -5.62
C VAL A 271 41.83 -3.69 -4.09
N THR A 272 42.52 -2.71 -3.49
CA THR A 272 42.48 -2.48 -2.04
C THR A 272 41.13 -1.88 -1.62
N ALA A 273 40.54 -2.40 -0.55
CA ALA A 273 39.36 -1.80 0.07
C ALA A 273 39.71 -0.45 0.73
N THR A 274 38.80 0.53 0.63
CA THR A 274 38.94 1.85 1.27
C THR A 274 38.26 1.93 2.63
N ASP A 275 37.26 1.08 2.88
CA ASP A 275 36.47 1.06 4.13
C ASP A 275 35.82 -0.33 4.31
N THR A 276 35.45 -0.69 5.54
CA THR A 276 34.61 -1.86 5.85
C THR A 276 33.82 -1.61 7.12
N THR A 277 32.48 -1.61 7.01
CA THR A 277 31.58 -1.60 8.16
C THR A 277 31.15 -3.04 8.49
N THR A 278 31.32 -3.45 9.74
CA THR A 278 30.89 -4.74 10.28
C THR A 278 29.50 -4.68 10.90
N TYR A 279 28.85 -5.83 11.00
CA TYR A 279 27.52 -6.01 11.58
C TYR A 279 27.61 -7.15 12.61
N THR A 280 27.32 -6.87 13.87
CA THR A 280 27.51 -7.84 14.97
C THR A 280 26.16 -8.37 15.47
N TYR A 281 26.04 -9.68 15.61
CA TYR A 281 24.83 -10.40 16.05
C TYR A 281 25.14 -11.22 17.31
N GLY A 282 25.36 -10.53 18.43
CA GLY A 282 25.86 -11.12 19.68
C GLY A 282 24.81 -11.83 20.55
N ASP A 283 23.53 -11.82 20.17
CA ASP A 283 22.46 -12.42 20.98
C ASP A 283 22.48 -13.95 20.90
N SER A 284 22.31 -14.63 22.04
CA SER A 284 22.32 -16.10 22.11
C SER A 284 21.07 -16.72 21.49
N ASN A 285 19.93 -16.04 21.60
CA ASN A 285 18.60 -16.60 21.35
C ASN A 285 17.99 -16.06 20.04
N TRP A 286 18.31 -14.82 19.67
CA TRP A 286 17.66 -14.11 18.57
C TRP A 286 18.67 -13.60 17.53
N LYS A 287 18.98 -14.46 16.55
CA LYS A 287 20.18 -14.36 15.70
C LYS A 287 20.20 -13.26 14.64
N ASP A 288 19.05 -12.72 14.27
CA ASP A 288 18.90 -11.61 13.33
C ASP A 288 18.87 -10.23 14.00
N LYS A 289 18.95 -10.17 15.33
CA LYS A 289 19.00 -8.94 16.12
C LYS A 289 20.42 -8.35 16.10
N LEU A 290 20.58 -7.19 15.48
CA LEU A 290 21.87 -6.52 15.23
C LEU A 290 22.35 -5.80 16.50
N THR A 291 23.24 -6.42 17.28
CA THR A 291 23.73 -5.86 18.55
C THR A 291 24.81 -4.78 18.41
N ALA A 292 25.44 -4.64 17.24
CA ALA A 292 26.27 -3.46 16.90
C ALA A 292 26.40 -3.24 15.39
N TYR A 293 26.50 -1.98 14.98
CA TYR A 293 26.77 -1.55 13.60
C TYR A 293 28.09 -0.76 13.58
N GLY A 294 29.12 -1.31 12.94
CA GLY A 294 30.50 -0.95 13.23
C GLY A 294 30.77 -1.04 14.74
N ASP A 295 31.51 -0.07 15.28
CA ASP A 295 31.78 0.02 16.72
C ASP A 295 30.61 0.58 17.55
N THR A 296 29.45 0.86 16.95
CA THR A 296 28.29 1.43 17.67
C THR A 296 27.35 0.34 18.18
N PRO A 297 27.24 0.12 19.51
CA PRO A 297 26.35 -0.88 20.08
C PRO A 297 24.86 -0.47 19.98
N ILE A 298 24.00 -1.49 19.90
CA ILE A 298 22.55 -1.36 19.78
C ILE A 298 21.91 -2.22 20.87
N THR A 299 21.07 -1.59 21.71
CA THR A 299 20.30 -2.26 22.77
C THR A 299 18.84 -2.34 22.36
N TYR A 300 18.08 -3.28 22.94
CA TYR A 300 16.72 -3.60 22.54
C TYR A 300 15.82 -3.85 23.75
N ASP A 301 14.50 -3.70 23.56
CA ASP A 301 13.50 -4.26 24.48
C ASP A 301 13.27 -5.76 24.25
N ALA A 302 12.32 -6.34 24.98
CA ALA A 302 12.00 -7.76 24.93
C ALA A 302 11.39 -8.23 23.58
N ILE A 303 10.91 -7.31 22.72
CA ILE A 303 10.27 -7.64 21.42
C ILE A 303 11.03 -7.05 20.22
N GLY A 304 12.30 -6.70 20.39
CA GLY A 304 13.19 -6.33 19.29
C GLY A 304 12.99 -4.92 18.76
N ASN A 305 12.41 -4.03 19.56
CA ASN A 305 12.48 -2.60 19.34
C ASN A 305 13.83 -2.06 19.87
N PRO A 306 14.68 -1.39 19.07
CA PRO A 306 15.94 -0.86 19.57
C PRO A 306 15.73 0.35 20.50
N LEU A 307 16.39 0.35 21.65
CA LEU A 307 16.38 1.42 22.65
C LEU A 307 17.55 2.40 22.46
N THR A 308 18.66 1.93 21.87
CA THR A 308 19.77 2.78 21.42
C THR A 308 20.17 2.40 20.00
N TYR A 309 20.23 3.37 19.08
CA TYR A 309 20.51 3.09 17.66
C TYR A 309 21.26 4.24 17.02
N ARG A 310 22.47 3.99 16.48
CA ARG A 310 23.30 4.99 15.79
C ARG A 310 23.48 6.32 16.56
N GLY A 311 23.61 6.24 17.89
CA GLY A 311 23.73 7.39 18.80
C GLY A 311 22.41 8.03 19.25
N TYR A 312 21.26 7.62 18.70
CA TYR A 312 19.95 7.99 19.21
C TYR A 312 19.57 7.13 20.43
N THR A 313 18.81 7.72 21.37
CA THR A 313 17.97 6.99 22.33
C THR A 313 16.54 6.97 21.80
N LEU A 314 15.86 5.82 21.88
CA LEU A 314 14.54 5.60 21.30
C LEU A 314 13.54 5.18 22.39
N THR A 315 12.29 5.61 22.25
CA THR A 315 11.18 5.11 23.08
C THR A 315 10.08 4.55 22.20
N TRP A 316 9.38 3.54 22.70
CA TRP A 316 8.34 2.81 21.98
C TRP A 316 7.05 2.79 22.80
N GLN A 317 5.93 2.56 22.14
CA GLN A 317 4.59 2.49 22.73
C GLN A 317 3.76 1.42 22.02
N ASN A 318 2.68 0.98 22.66
CA ASN A 318 1.66 0.10 22.07
C ASN A 318 2.30 -1.16 21.43
N GLY A 319 3.29 -1.73 22.11
CA GLY A 319 4.18 -2.77 21.59
C GLY A 319 5.26 -2.18 20.69
N ARG A 320 4.93 -1.97 19.40
CA ARG A 320 5.92 -1.77 18.31
C ARG A 320 5.85 -0.41 17.60
N GLN A 321 5.11 0.57 18.13
CA GLN A 321 5.09 1.92 17.55
C GLN A 321 6.25 2.77 18.11
N LEU A 322 7.01 3.42 17.23
CA LEU A 322 8.13 4.30 17.63
C LEU A 322 7.58 5.62 18.17
N ALA A 323 7.67 5.84 19.48
CA ALA A 323 7.12 7.03 20.14
C ALA A 323 8.08 8.24 20.08
N SER A 324 9.39 8.02 20.23
CA SER A 324 10.38 9.10 20.07
C SER A 324 11.77 8.62 19.63
N MET A 325 12.54 9.55 19.03
CA MET A 325 13.97 9.44 18.75
C MET A 325 14.70 10.69 19.26
N LYS A 326 15.65 10.52 20.18
CA LYS A 326 16.43 11.61 20.78
C LYS A 326 17.91 11.52 20.45
N TYR A 327 18.50 12.60 19.95
CA TYR A 327 19.94 12.74 19.70
C TYR A 327 20.45 14.04 20.32
N GLY A 328 21.16 13.94 21.44
CA GLY A 328 21.63 15.09 22.21
C GLY A 328 20.46 15.99 22.65
N ALA A 329 20.40 17.20 22.07
CA ALA A 329 19.34 18.18 22.31
C ALA A 329 18.16 18.08 21.33
N ILE A 330 18.25 17.30 20.24
CA ILE A 330 17.13 17.03 19.33
C ILE A 330 16.27 15.91 19.93
N ASN A 331 14.97 16.12 19.98
CA ASN A 331 13.98 15.13 20.45
C ASN A 331 12.81 15.11 19.46
N ILE A 332 12.71 14.04 18.69
CA ILE A 332 11.68 13.83 17.67
C ILE A 332 10.58 12.97 18.31
N GLY A 333 9.35 13.47 18.40
CA GLY A 333 8.19 12.75 18.93
C GLY A 333 7.17 12.43 17.84
N PHE A 334 6.52 11.27 17.91
CA PHE A 334 5.55 10.81 16.92
C PHE A 334 4.22 10.42 17.56
N THR A 335 3.11 10.64 16.86
CA THR A 335 1.79 10.07 17.18
C THR A 335 1.27 9.24 16.01
N TYR A 336 0.32 8.34 16.28
CA TYR A 336 -0.24 7.42 15.31
C TYR A 336 -1.77 7.37 15.42
N ASP A 337 -2.45 6.97 14.34
CA ASP A 337 -3.85 6.56 14.36
C ASP A 337 -4.00 5.07 14.71
N VAL A 338 -5.22 4.55 14.52
CA VAL A 338 -5.59 3.18 14.85
C VAL A 338 -5.08 2.12 13.87
N ASP A 339 -4.83 2.50 12.62
CA ASP A 339 -4.20 1.63 11.61
C ASP A 339 -2.66 1.60 11.78
N GLY A 340 -2.13 2.42 12.68
CA GLY A 340 -0.70 2.57 12.95
C GLY A 340 0.00 3.51 11.98
N LEU A 341 -0.75 4.36 11.27
CA LEU A 341 -0.20 5.40 10.40
C LEU A 341 0.17 6.62 11.24
N ARG A 342 1.33 7.23 10.96
CA ARG A 342 1.88 8.34 11.74
C ARG A 342 1.06 9.60 11.51
N THR A 343 0.30 10.05 12.51
CA THR A 343 -0.55 11.26 12.44
C THR A 343 0.19 12.55 12.77
N SER A 344 1.30 12.51 13.51
CA SER A 344 2.19 13.67 13.67
C SER A 344 3.67 13.33 13.82
N LYS A 345 4.51 14.32 13.53
CA LYS A 345 5.95 14.35 13.85
C LYS A 345 6.29 15.70 14.45
N THR A 346 6.91 15.73 15.62
CA THR A 346 7.26 16.96 16.34
C THR A 346 8.75 17.02 16.66
N ILE A 347 9.34 18.21 16.62
CA ILE A 347 10.65 18.48 17.21
C ILE A 347 10.53 19.77 18.04
N PRO A 348 10.03 19.68 19.29
CA PRO A 348 9.63 20.86 20.08
C PRO A 348 10.77 21.88 20.27
N ASN A 349 12.01 21.39 20.40
CA ASN A 349 13.19 22.23 20.65
C ASN A 349 13.60 23.12 19.45
N VAL A 350 12.97 22.94 18.28
CA VAL A 350 13.10 23.84 17.11
C VAL A 350 11.74 24.31 16.58
N GLY A 351 10.65 24.07 17.32
CA GLY A 351 9.29 24.49 16.96
C GLY A 351 8.66 23.75 15.77
N LEU A 352 9.21 22.60 15.36
CA LEU A 352 8.69 21.83 14.23
C LEU A 352 7.46 20.99 14.65
N GLU A 353 6.37 21.09 13.89
CA GLU A 353 5.20 20.21 14.00
C GLU A 353 4.66 19.86 12.61
N HIS A 354 4.75 18.60 12.22
CA HIS A 354 4.08 18.04 11.07
C HIS A 354 2.82 17.30 11.52
N LYS A 355 1.73 17.42 10.76
CA LYS A 355 0.48 16.67 10.96
C LYS A 355 0.03 16.07 9.64
N TYR A 356 -0.25 14.78 9.66
CA TYR A 356 -0.48 13.94 8.48
C TYR A 356 -1.95 13.53 8.39
N TYR A 357 -2.54 13.61 7.19
CA TYR A 357 -3.94 13.32 6.95
C TYR A 357 -4.09 12.31 5.82
N TYR A 358 -4.67 11.15 6.14
CA TYR A 358 -4.76 9.99 5.25
C TYR A 358 -6.20 9.74 4.76
N VAL A 359 -6.31 9.04 3.63
CA VAL A 359 -7.56 8.38 3.20
C VAL A 359 -7.21 6.96 2.77
N GLY A 360 -7.71 5.97 3.53
CA GLY A 360 -7.05 4.68 3.59
C GLY A 360 -5.61 4.84 4.08
N ASP A 361 -4.65 4.12 3.49
CA ASP A 361 -3.23 4.21 3.83
C ASP A 361 -2.44 5.23 3.00
N ARG A 362 -3.13 6.05 2.18
CA ARG A 362 -2.51 7.07 1.31
C ARG A 362 -2.48 8.42 2.02
N LEU A 363 -1.30 9.00 2.17
CA LEU A 363 -1.10 10.36 2.69
C LEU A 363 -1.65 11.36 1.67
N GLN A 364 -2.58 12.22 2.06
CA GLN A 364 -3.25 13.16 1.14
C GLN A 364 -2.90 14.62 1.41
N TYR A 365 -2.66 14.97 2.68
CA TYR A 365 -2.36 16.32 3.10
C TYR A 365 -1.45 16.32 4.33
N GLU A 366 -0.57 17.31 4.41
CA GLU A 366 0.39 17.49 5.50
C GLU A 366 0.61 18.97 5.80
N THR A 367 0.65 19.35 7.08
CA THR A 367 1.23 20.64 7.51
C THR A 367 2.72 20.44 7.82
N LEU A 368 3.56 21.44 7.53
CA LEU A 368 5.02 21.41 7.76
C LEU A 368 5.46 22.32 8.93
N GLY A 369 4.52 22.73 9.77
CA GLY A 369 4.70 23.81 10.76
C GLY A 369 4.47 25.19 10.17
N GLY A 370 4.31 26.19 11.04
CA GLY A 370 4.00 27.57 10.64
C GLY A 370 2.69 27.65 9.84
N SER A 371 2.78 28.15 8.61
CA SER A 371 1.68 28.20 7.64
C SER A 371 1.85 27.23 6.47
N SER A 372 3.04 26.63 6.28
CA SER A 372 3.37 25.83 5.11
C SER A 372 2.76 24.42 5.13
N ALA A 373 2.45 23.88 3.94
CA ALA A 373 1.74 22.61 3.79
C ALA A 373 1.97 21.95 2.42
N LEU A 374 1.73 20.64 2.36
CA LEU A 374 1.75 19.81 1.15
C LEU A 374 0.39 19.13 0.95
N TRP A 375 -0.07 19.06 -0.31
CA TRP A 375 -1.11 18.14 -0.77
C TRP A 375 -0.47 17.17 -1.75
N TYR A 376 -0.74 15.88 -1.59
CA TYR A 376 -0.10 14.81 -2.35
C TYR A 376 -1.00 14.30 -3.46
N PHE A 377 -0.42 14.10 -4.65
CA PHE A 377 -1.14 13.71 -5.86
C PHE A 377 -0.69 12.35 -6.35
N TYR A 378 -1.65 11.54 -6.79
CA TYR A 378 -1.44 10.15 -7.20
C TYR A 378 -2.12 9.87 -8.54
N ASP A 379 -1.51 9.05 -9.39
CA ASP A 379 -2.19 8.60 -10.61
C ASP A 379 -3.28 7.55 -10.34
N ALA A 380 -4.07 7.22 -11.37
CA ALA A 380 -5.18 6.27 -11.30
C ALA A 380 -4.77 4.87 -10.79
N ASP A 381 -3.51 4.49 -10.97
CA ASP A 381 -2.93 3.22 -10.52
C ASP A 381 -2.47 3.33 -9.04
N GLY A 382 -2.26 4.55 -8.53
CA GLY A 382 -1.85 4.85 -7.15
C GLY A 382 -0.39 5.27 -6.99
N ASN A 383 0.33 5.52 -8.07
CA ASN A 383 1.73 5.96 -8.02
C ASN A 383 1.80 7.45 -7.67
N PRO A 384 2.79 7.92 -6.87
CA PRO A 384 3.03 9.35 -6.68
C PRO A 384 3.23 10.06 -8.02
N SER A 385 2.44 11.11 -8.27
CA SER A 385 2.41 11.85 -9.54
C SER A 385 2.80 13.32 -9.39
N GLY A 386 2.74 13.87 -8.18
CA GLY A 386 3.14 15.24 -7.88
C GLY A 386 2.76 15.69 -6.48
N ILE A 387 2.99 16.97 -6.20
CA ILE A 387 2.62 17.67 -4.97
C ILE A 387 2.20 19.10 -5.27
N ARG A 388 1.25 19.62 -4.47
CA ARG A 388 1.05 21.06 -4.31
C ARG A 388 1.74 21.49 -3.02
N TYR A 389 2.65 22.44 -3.14
CA TYR A 389 3.28 23.09 -1.99
C TYR A 389 2.62 24.44 -1.75
N LYS A 390 2.42 24.76 -0.47
CA LYS A 390 2.16 26.11 0.00
C LYS A 390 3.25 26.49 0.98
N ASP A 391 3.93 27.59 0.74
CA ASP A 391 5.02 28.08 1.58
C ASP A 391 4.50 28.84 2.84
N ASN A 392 5.41 29.47 3.58
CA ASN A 392 5.06 30.29 4.74
C ASN A 392 4.58 31.72 4.37
N SER A 393 4.77 32.21 3.14
CA SER A 393 4.14 33.45 2.65
C SER A 393 2.68 33.25 2.21
N GLY A 394 2.26 32.00 1.97
CA GLY A 394 0.95 31.65 1.41
C GLY A 394 0.93 31.54 -0.11
N THR A 395 2.09 31.59 -0.75
CA THR A 395 2.29 31.28 -2.17
C THR A 395 2.05 29.78 -2.39
N VAL A 396 1.41 29.42 -3.50
CA VAL A 396 0.99 28.04 -3.80
C VAL A 396 1.51 27.63 -5.17
N ASN A 397 2.28 26.54 -5.24
CA ASN A 397 2.86 26.02 -6.49
C ASN A 397 2.60 24.51 -6.65
N ASP A 398 2.39 24.10 -7.89
CA ASP A 398 2.19 22.71 -8.30
C ASP A 398 3.47 22.13 -8.93
N TYR A 399 3.85 20.94 -8.48
CA TYR A 399 4.99 20.18 -8.97
C TYR A 399 4.58 18.78 -9.40
N TYR A 400 5.24 18.27 -10.44
CA TYR A 400 4.97 16.98 -11.07
C TYR A 400 6.18 16.06 -10.93
N PHE A 401 5.94 14.80 -10.63
CA PHE A 401 6.98 13.79 -10.48
C PHE A 401 7.13 12.95 -11.75
N VAL A 402 8.38 12.59 -12.07
CA VAL A 402 8.69 11.44 -12.93
C VAL A 402 9.35 10.39 -12.05
N CYS A 403 8.59 9.34 -11.76
CA CYS A 403 9.07 8.13 -11.12
C CYS A 403 9.63 7.18 -12.18
N ASN A 404 10.68 6.42 -11.89
CA ASN A 404 11.11 5.33 -12.77
C ASN A 404 10.11 4.16 -12.73
N TRP A 405 10.25 3.16 -13.61
CA TRP A 405 9.38 1.96 -13.59
C TRP A 405 9.39 1.18 -12.26
N ARG A 406 10.39 1.44 -11.41
CA ARG A 406 10.62 0.86 -10.09
C ARG A 406 9.87 1.57 -8.95
N GLY A 407 9.23 2.72 -9.22
CA GLY A 407 8.52 3.54 -8.23
C GLY A 407 9.39 4.57 -7.48
N ASP A 408 10.66 4.72 -7.81
CA ASP A 408 11.53 5.75 -7.23
C ASP A 408 11.26 7.10 -7.93
N VAL A 409 10.96 8.17 -7.19
CA VAL A 409 10.89 9.53 -7.76
C VAL A 409 12.28 9.93 -8.25
N ILE A 410 12.47 10.14 -9.55
CA ILE A 410 13.78 10.51 -10.15
C ILE A 410 13.86 12.01 -10.45
N GLN A 411 12.76 12.64 -10.90
CA GLN A 411 12.75 14.06 -11.28
C GLN A 411 11.51 14.78 -10.75
N ILE A 412 11.69 16.04 -10.35
CA ILE A 412 10.61 16.97 -10.01
C ILE A 412 10.60 18.10 -11.04
N TYR A 413 9.42 18.41 -11.56
CA TYR A 413 9.14 19.49 -12.51
C TYR A 413 8.15 20.48 -11.92
N ASN A 414 8.25 21.77 -12.27
CA ASN A 414 7.29 22.80 -11.84
C ASN A 414 6.06 22.91 -12.75
N ALA A 415 5.16 23.85 -12.43
CA ALA A 415 3.96 24.19 -13.21
C ALA A 415 4.19 24.43 -14.72
N SER A 416 5.36 24.93 -15.14
CA SER A 416 5.70 25.14 -16.56
C SER A 416 6.33 23.93 -17.24
N GLY A 417 6.68 22.86 -16.50
CA GLY A 417 7.41 21.71 -17.02
C GLY A 417 8.93 21.93 -17.08
N THR A 418 9.44 22.89 -16.31
CA THR A 418 10.88 23.08 -16.09
C THR A 418 11.33 22.10 -15.02
N LEU A 419 12.42 21.37 -15.26
CA LEU A 419 13.06 20.51 -14.25
C LEU A 419 13.56 21.40 -13.11
N VAL A 420 13.09 21.16 -11.87
CA VAL A 420 13.55 21.90 -10.69
C VAL A 420 14.56 21.10 -9.88
N GLY A 421 14.40 19.77 -9.79
CA GLY A 421 15.32 18.92 -9.05
C GLY A 421 15.29 17.46 -9.49
N SER A 422 16.27 16.68 -9.05
CA SER A 422 16.34 15.24 -9.30
C SER A 422 17.01 14.48 -8.15
N TYR A 423 16.62 13.22 -8.00
CA TYR A 423 17.16 12.32 -6.99
C TYR A 423 17.93 11.18 -7.65
N THR A 424 19.08 10.83 -7.07
CA THR A 424 19.80 9.60 -7.36
C THR A 424 19.82 8.72 -6.12
N TYR A 425 19.72 7.40 -6.31
CA TYR A 425 19.67 6.43 -5.22
C TYR A 425 20.71 5.36 -5.42
N ASP A 426 21.35 4.93 -4.33
CA ASP A 426 22.14 3.70 -4.35
C ASP A 426 21.23 2.45 -4.39
N ALA A 427 21.85 1.26 -4.47
CA ALA A 427 21.13 -0.01 -4.50
C ALA A 427 20.12 -0.20 -3.33
N TRP A 428 20.38 0.44 -2.19
CA TRP A 428 19.63 0.34 -0.94
C TRP A 428 18.74 1.57 -0.67
N GLY A 429 18.63 2.51 -1.62
CA GLY A 429 17.77 3.67 -1.50
C GLY A 429 18.35 4.87 -0.76
N ARG A 430 19.66 4.92 -0.43
CA ARG A 430 20.26 6.17 0.08
C ARG A 430 20.16 7.24 -1.00
N VAL A 431 19.43 8.30 -0.71
CA VAL A 431 19.18 9.40 -1.66
C VAL A 431 20.35 10.38 -1.70
N THR A 432 20.63 10.91 -2.89
CA THR A 432 21.39 12.14 -3.10
C THR A 432 20.51 13.12 -3.87
N GLU A 433 20.49 14.36 -3.41
CA GLU A 433 19.56 15.40 -3.82
C GLU A 433 20.26 16.39 -4.77
N ASN A 434 19.70 16.60 -5.95
CA ASN A 434 20.32 17.39 -7.02
C ASN A 434 19.33 18.46 -7.48
N ALA A 435 19.20 19.53 -6.70
CA ALA A 435 18.42 20.72 -7.04
C ALA A 435 19.08 21.49 -8.19
N THR A 436 18.28 22.24 -8.94
CA THR A 436 18.73 23.14 -10.01
C THR A 436 18.47 24.61 -9.63
N SER A 437 18.97 25.56 -10.42
CA SER A 437 18.64 26.98 -10.27
C SER A 437 17.17 27.34 -10.52
N ALA A 438 16.33 26.39 -10.96
CA ALA A 438 14.88 26.56 -11.06
C ALA A 438 14.13 26.15 -9.78
N ASP A 439 14.80 25.55 -8.79
CA ASP A 439 14.20 25.27 -7.48
C ASP A 439 14.28 26.49 -6.56
N THR A 440 13.38 27.45 -6.79
CA THR A 440 13.29 28.71 -6.03
C THR A 440 12.62 28.56 -4.66
N GLU A 441 12.07 27.39 -4.35
CA GLU A 441 11.24 27.12 -3.16
C GLU A 441 11.77 25.98 -2.28
N ASN A 442 12.95 25.45 -2.64
CA ASN A 442 13.60 24.29 -2.01
C ASN A 442 12.72 23.03 -2.00
N ILE A 443 11.98 22.78 -3.08
CA ILE A 443 11.06 21.64 -3.18
C ILE A 443 11.82 20.30 -3.23
N THR A 444 13.07 20.30 -3.69
CA THR A 444 13.91 19.10 -3.72
C THR A 444 14.19 18.58 -2.30
N GLU A 445 14.50 19.47 -1.35
CA GLU A 445 14.60 19.11 0.07
C GLU A 445 13.21 18.87 0.69
N THR A 446 12.28 19.80 0.49
CA THR A 446 10.94 19.81 1.12
C THR A 446 10.09 18.58 0.80
N ASN A 447 10.22 17.99 -0.39
CA ASN A 447 9.48 16.78 -0.76
C ASN A 447 9.99 15.53 -0.03
N PRO A 448 9.16 14.83 0.78
CA PRO A 448 9.55 13.60 1.45
C PRO A 448 9.30 12.34 0.61
N ILE A 449 8.49 12.39 -0.45
CA ILE A 449 8.14 11.20 -1.25
C ILE A 449 9.27 10.92 -2.26
N ARG A 450 10.04 9.85 -2.04
CA ARG A 450 11.34 9.64 -2.70
C ARG A 450 11.54 8.20 -3.21
N TYR A 451 12.47 7.43 -2.64
CA TYR A 451 12.75 6.03 -3.02
C TYR A 451 11.49 5.18 -2.87
N ARG A 452 11.15 4.39 -3.91
CA ARG A 452 9.93 3.56 -3.98
C ARG A 452 8.60 4.27 -3.63
N GLY A 453 8.55 5.61 -3.65
CA GLY A 453 7.42 6.39 -3.17
C GLY A 453 7.24 6.40 -1.64
N TYR A 454 8.24 5.94 -0.87
CA TYR A 454 8.25 6.03 0.59
C TYR A 454 8.43 7.47 1.06
N TYR A 455 7.94 7.76 2.26
CA TYR A 455 8.19 9.02 2.97
C TYR A 455 9.59 9.01 3.60
N TYR A 456 10.41 10.03 3.36
CA TYR A 456 11.75 10.19 3.91
C TYR A 456 11.79 11.27 5.00
N ASP A 457 12.28 10.90 6.18
CA ASP A 457 12.53 11.83 7.28
C ASP A 457 13.95 12.39 7.14
N THR A 458 14.10 13.62 6.65
CA THR A 458 15.40 14.24 6.35
C THR A 458 16.31 14.35 7.58
N GLU A 459 15.74 14.56 8.76
CA GLU A 459 16.49 14.70 10.02
C GLU A 459 17.08 13.37 10.53
N THR A 460 16.36 12.25 10.38
CA THR A 460 16.82 10.91 10.79
C THR A 460 17.58 10.19 9.66
N ARG A 461 17.28 10.54 8.41
CA ARG A 461 17.65 9.83 7.16
C ARG A 461 17.06 8.42 7.05
N LEU A 462 15.94 8.18 7.72
CA LEU A 462 15.14 6.96 7.62
C LEU A 462 14.00 7.14 6.61
N TYR A 463 13.53 6.04 6.04
CA TYR A 463 12.23 5.99 5.36
C TYR A 463 11.16 5.47 6.31
N TYR A 464 10.02 6.16 6.37
CA TYR A 464 8.82 5.70 7.06
C TYR A 464 7.96 4.86 6.11
N LEU A 465 7.88 3.55 6.39
CA LEU A 465 7.13 2.55 5.62
C LEU A 465 5.91 2.11 6.42
N LYS A 466 5.08 3.04 6.90
CA LYS A 466 3.82 2.79 7.63
C LYS A 466 3.97 1.99 8.93
N SER A 467 4.15 0.67 8.89
CA SER A 467 4.30 -0.16 10.10
C SER A 467 5.71 -0.25 10.67
N ARG A 468 6.74 0.17 9.92
CA ARG A 468 8.16 0.17 10.34
C ARG A 468 8.92 1.36 9.73
N TYR A 469 10.10 1.62 10.28
CA TYR A 469 11.10 2.51 9.69
C TYR A 469 12.22 1.69 9.05
N TYR A 470 12.64 2.07 7.85
CA TYR A 470 13.75 1.46 7.11
C TYR A 470 14.97 2.39 7.14
N ASP A 471 16.13 1.85 7.50
CA ASP A 471 17.40 2.59 7.48
C ASP A 471 18.23 2.22 6.24
N PRO A 472 18.31 3.09 5.21
CA PRO A 472 19.14 2.84 4.03
C PRO A 472 20.66 2.95 4.33
N ALA A 473 21.06 3.48 5.49
CA ALA A 473 22.44 3.40 5.96
C ALA A 473 22.78 1.95 6.37
N VAL A 474 21.98 1.38 7.25
CA VAL A 474 22.19 0.04 7.83
C VAL A 474 21.61 -1.08 6.95
N LYS A 475 20.79 -0.75 5.94
CA LYS A 475 20.20 -1.68 4.94
C LYS A 475 19.16 -2.65 5.51
N ARG A 476 18.55 -2.29 6.65
CA ARG A 476 17.61 -3.14 7.42
C ARG A 476 16.48 -2.29 8.00
N PHE A 477 15.41 -2.94 8.43
CA PHE A 477 14.38 -2.32 9.26
C PHE A 477 14.91 -2.02 10.67
N LEU A 478 14.35 -0.98 11.29
CA LEU A 478 14.73 -0.52 12.63
C LEU A 478 14.35 -1.53 13.72
N ASN A 479 13.11 -2.02 13.70
CA ASN A 479 12.58 -3.02 14.63
C ASN A 479 12.08 -4.28 13.90
N ALA A 480 11.92 -5.36 14.67
CA ALA A 480 11.42 -6.64 14.19
C ALA A 480 10.02 -6.51 13.53
N ASP A 481 9.71 -7.38 12.59
CA ASP A 481 8.38 -7.49 11.98
C ASP A 481 7.28 -7.77 13.01
N GLY A 482 6.04 -7.41 12.66
CA GLY A 482 4.84 -7.83 13.39
C GLY A 482 4.30 -9.17 12.87
N TYR A 483 4.72 -9.62 11.68
CA TYR A 483 4.31 -10.89 11.10
C TYR A 483 5.40 -11.95 11.29
N VAL A 484 5.17 -12.89 12.22
CA VAL A 484 5.88 -14.17 12.20
C VAL A 484 5.30 -14.99 11.05
N GLN A 485 6.04 -15.12 9.95
CA GLN A 485 5.67 -16.07 8.91
C GLN A 485 6.15 -17.47 9.28
N THR A 486 5.25 -18.45 9.20
CA THR A 486 5.58 -19.89 9.22
C THR A 486 6.11 -20.39 7.86
N GLY A 487 6.57 -19.48 7.00
CA GLY A 487 6.96 -19.76 5.61
C GLY A 487 8.15 -20.71 5.50
N ASP A 488 8.20 -21.46 4.40
CA ASP A 488 9.28 -22.41 4.11
C ASP A 488 10.59 -21.74 3.66
N GLY A 489 10.55 -20.44 3.30
CA GLY A 489 11.72 -19.70 2.90
C GLY A 489 12.73 -19.52 4.05
N LEU A 490 14.01 -19.47 3.66
CA LEU A 490 15.13 -19.29 4.59
C LEU A 490 15.18 -17.86 5.15
N HIS A 491 14.73 -16.88 4.36
CA HIS A 491 14.74 -15.45 4.73
C HIS A 491 13.43 -14.96 5.37
N ASP A 492 12.34 -15.71 5.23
CA ASP A 492 11.00 -15.43 5.83
C ASP A 492 11.04 -15.31 7.37
N LYS A 493 12.15 -15.77 7.98
CA LYS A 493 12.42 -15.78 9.42
C LYS A 493 13.41 -14.67 9.86
N ASN A 494 13.86 -13.80 8.96
CA ASN A 494 14.72 -12.65 9.27
C ASN A 494 13.87 -11.39 9.46
N MET A 495 13.49 -11.12 10.70
CA MET A 495 12.47 -10.15 11.10
C MET A 495 12.86 -8.68 10.83
N PHE A 496 14.10 -8.42 10.42
CA PHE A 496 14.64 -7.09 10.15
C PHE A 496 15.17 -6.91 8.71
N ALA A 497 15.19 -7.95 7.87
CA ALA A 497 15.73 -7.85 6.51
C ALA A 497 14.84 -6.95 5.63
N TYR A 498 15.41 -5.91 5.02
CA TYR A 498 14.69 -5.12 4.03
C TYR A 498 14.71 -5.84 2.68
N CYS A 499 13.53 -6.07 2.11
CA CYS A 499 13.37 -6.59 0.74
C CYS A 499 14.15 -7.90 0.47
N LEU A 500 14.20 -8.82 1.44
CA LEU A 500 14.94 -10.10 1.33
C LEU A 500 16.39 -9.93 0.84
N ASN A 501 17.05 -8.84 1.25
CA ASN A 501 18.37 -8.41 0.78
C ASN A 501 18.50 -8.16 -0.74
N ASN A 502 17.36 -8.06 -1.43
CA ASN A 502 17.23 -7.77 -2.86
C ASN A 502 16.49 -6.44 -3.07
N SER A 503 16.98 -5.40 -2.41
CA SER A 503 16.52 -4.00 -2.47
C SER A 503 16.47 -3.41 -3.89
N VAL A 504 17.23 -3.98 -4.83
CA VAL A 504 17.19 -3.61 -6.25
C VAL A 504 15.90 -4.11 -6.92
N ASN A 505 15.46 -5.34 -6.67
CA ASN A 505 14.37 -5.96 -7.44
C ASN A 505 13.04 -6.08 -6.68
N LEU A 506 13.05 -5.88 -5.35
CA LEU A 506 11.86 -5.87 -4.50
C LEU A 506 11.58 -4.48 -3.89
N SER A 507 10.36 -4.30 -3.40
CA SER A 507 9.90 -3.14 -2.60
C SER A 507 8.92 -3.58 -1.50
N ASP A 508 8.78 -2.82 -0.41
CA ASP A 508 7.79 -3.05 0.65
C ASP A 508 6.96 -1.78 0.89
N PRO A 509 5.81 -1.61 0.20
CA PRO A 509 4.97 -0.40 0.29
C PRO A 509 4.26 -0.19 1.64
N THR A 510 4.43 -1.10 2.59
CA THR A 510 3.69 -1.10 3.87
C THR A 510 4.54 -1.40 5.10
N GLY A 511 5.82 -1.69 4.94
CA GLY A 511 6.73 -2.10 6.01
C GLY A 511 6.41 -3.48 6.58
N LYS A 512 5.73 -4.34 5.82
CA LYS A 512 5.24 -5.68 6.22
C LYS A 512 5.80 -6.80 5.35
N PHE A 513 5.82 -6.65 4.03
CA PHE A 513 6.19 -7.74 3.10
C PHE A 513 6.90 -7.20 1.86
N ALA A 514 7.92 -7.93 1.41
CA ALA A 514 8.62 -7.64 0.17
C ALA A 514 7.83 -8.14 -1.05
N TRP A 515 7.66 -7.29 -2.05
CA TRP A 515 6.97 -7.55 -3.30
C TRP A 515 7.92 -7.44 -4.49
N ILE A 516 7.75 -8.30 -5.50
CA ILE A 516 8.49 -8.21 -6.76
C ILE A 516 8.07 -6.95 -7.51
N VAL A 517 9.04 -6.15 -7.92
CA VAL A 517 8.82 -4.91 -8.68
C VAL A 517 8.53 -5.29 -10.14
N VAL A 518 7.25 -5.38 -10.50
CA VAL A 518 6.81 -5.70 -11.86
C VAL A 518 6.77 -4.41 -12.69
N GLY A 519 7.67 -4.27 -13.66
CA GLY A 519 7.86 -3.01 -14.39
C GLY A 519 6.69 -2.61 -15.29
N ALA A 520 6.15 -1.40 -15.05
CA ALA A 520 5.17 -0.62 -15.83
C ALA A 520 3.94 -1.36 -16.40
N LEU A 521 3.65 -2.56 -15.91
CA LEU A 521 2.29 -3.11 -15.97
C LEU A 521 1.37 -2.32 -15.06
N VAL A 522 0.07 -2.43 -15.33
CA VAL A 522 -1.01 -1.92 -14.47
C VAL A 522 -0.71 -2.29 -13.02
N PHE A 523 -0.55 -1.28 -12.17
CA PHE A 523 -0.63 -1.45 -10.72
C PHE A 523 -2.11 -1.77 -10.45
N ILE A 524 -2.47 -3.06 -10.49
CA ILE A 524 -3.81 -3.49 -10.07
C ILE A 524 -3.89 -3.07 -8.61
N GLY A 525 -4.79 -2.12 -8.31
CA GLY A 525 -4.81 -1.33 -7.08
C GLY A 525 -5.27 -2.09 -5.83
N VAL A 526 -4.69 -3.27 -5.59
CA VAL A 526 -4.88 -4.15 -4.42
C VAL A 526 -4.56 -3.41 -3.11
N VAL A 527 -3.73 -2.36 -3.17
CA VAL A 527 -3.49 -1.42 -2.07
C VAL A 527 -3.86 0.02 -2.48
N GLY A 528 -5.14 0.36 -2.30
CA GLY A 528 -5.57 1.76 -2.13
C GLY A 528 -6.51 2.37 -3.18
N VAL A 529 -6.92 1.67 -4.25
CA VAL A 529 -8.15 2.05 -5.00
C VAL A 529 -9.37 1.31 -4.44
N ALA A 530 -9.16 0.22 -3.70
CA ALA A 530 -10.09 -0.31 -2.69
C ALA A 530 -10.23 0.62 -1.47
N GLY A 531 -10.50 1.91 -1.70
CA GLY A 531 -10.82 2.87 -0.64
C GLY A 531 -12.09 2.44 0.08
N GLY A 532 -11.95 1.91 1.29
CA GLY A 532 -13.08 1.52 2.14
C GLY A 532 -13.83 0.26 1.71
N ILE A 533 -13.25 -0.64 0.88
CA ILE A 533 -13.85 -1.97 0.61
C ILE A 533 -13.42 -2.99 1.68
N LEU A 534 -13.69 -2.63 2.93
CA LEU A 534 -14.09 -3.56 3.96
C LEU A 534 -15.53 -3.24 4.36
N GLY A 535 -16.44 -3.43 3.40
CA GLY A 535 -17.82 -3.76 3.73
C GLY A 535 -17.77 -5.07 4.50
N TYR A 536 -17.79 -4.97 5.83
CA TYR A 536 -17.75 -6.11 6.73
C TYR A 536 -18.88 -7.06 6.32
N LYS A 537 -18.58 -8.35 6.11
CA LYS A 537 -19.58 -9.29 5.59
C LYS A 537 -20.78 -9.26 6.53
N SER A 538 -21.94 -8.87 6.00
CA SER A 538 -23.20 -8.95 6.72
C SER A 538 -23.39 -10.42 7.11
N ASN A 539 -23.36 -10.68 8.42
CA ASN A 539 -23.31 -12.04 8.96
C ASN A 539 -24.39 -12.90 8.31
N GLU A 540 -23.99 -14.02 7.69
CA GLU A 540 -24.96 -15.02 7.27
C GLU A 540 -25.77 -15.41 8.51
N LYS A 541 -27.09 -15.42 8.36
CA LYS A 541 -27.99 -15.72 9.47
C LYS A 541 -27.89 -17.18 9.84
N LEU A 542 -26.90 -17.53 10.65
CA LEU A 542 -26.95 -18.68 11.53
C LEU A 542 -28.20 -18.53 12.38
N ILE A 543 -29.24 -19.30 12.04
CA ILE A 543 -30.51 -19.34 12.76
C ILE A 543 -30.29 -20.12 14.07
N ASN A 544 -29.53 -19.50 14.98
CA ASN A 544 -29.44 -19.92 16.36
C ASN A 544 -30.83 -19.76 16.97
N LYS A 545 -31.53 -20.89 17.10
CA LYS A 545 -32.85 -20.99 17.72
C LYS A 545 -32.82 -20.24 19.06
N PRO A 546 -33.82 -19.39 19.35
CA PRO A 546 -33.80 -18.57 20.56
C PRO A 546 -33.66 -19.46 21.79
N LYS A 547 -32.60 -19.23 22.59
CA LYS A 547 -32.41 -19.89 23.89
C LYS A 547 -33.63 -19.57 24.76
N THR A 548 -34.49 -20.56 24.99
CA THR A 548 -35.70 -20.41 25.79
C THR A 548 -35.32 -20.08 27.24
N LYS A 549 -35.51 -18.82 27.63
CA LYS A 549 -35.53 -18.47 29.06
C LYS A 549 -36.70 -19.22 29.70
N GLN A 550 -36.39 -20.15 30.62
CA GLN A 550 -37.41 -20.69 31.53
C GLN A 550 -37.82 -19.56 32.50
N GLY A 551 -38.87 -18.84 32.14
CA GLY A 551 -39.54 -17.85 32.99
C GLY A 551 -40.98 -18.30 33.22
N SER A 552 -41.25 -18.86 34.40
CA SER A 552 -42.59 -19.32 34.76
C SER A 552 -43.51 -18.15 35.11
N SER A 553 -44.52 -17.89 34.29
CA SER A 553 -45.69 -17.10 34.70
C SER A 553 -46.95 -17.59 34.00
N ASN A 554 -47.99 -17.86 34.79
CA ASN A 554 -49.33 -18.18 34.28
C ASN A 554 -49.97 -16.89 33.75
N TYR A 555 -50.75 -16.99 32.65
CA TYR A 555 -51.82 -16.02 32.41
C TYR A 555 -53.04 -16.66 31.76
N ASN A 556 -54.22 -16.21 32.18
CA ASN A 556 -55.51 -16.74 31.73
C ASN A 556 -55.95 -16.17 30.37
N LYS A 557 -56.77 -16.93 29.65
CA LYS A 557 -57.58 -16.40 28.53
C LYS A 557 -58.59 -15.36 29.02
N PRO A 558 -58.83 -14.32 28.22
CA PRO A 558 -60.20 -13.84 27.97
C PRO A 558 -60.71 -14.29 26.59
N ASN A 559 -62.01 -14.18 26.36
CA ASN A 559 -62.66 -14.60 25.11
C ASN A 559 -62.63 -13.52 24.02
N SER A 560 -62.75 -13.97 22.77
CA SER A 560 -63.12 -13.12 21.63
C SER A 560 -64.62 -12.76 21.70
N SER A 561 -64.95 -11.53 21.29
CA SER A 561 -66.30 -11.15 20.86
C SER A 561 -66.22 -10.22 19.64
N ASN A 562 -66.98 -10.54 18.60
CA ASN A 562 -67.07 -9.72 17.38
C ASN A 562 -68.04 -8.55 17.60
N ASN A 563 -67.79 -7.39 16.97
CA ASN A 563 -68.83 -6.83 16.09
C ASN A 563 -68.33 -5.82 15.05
N ASN A 564 -69.19 -5.58 14.06
CA ASN A 564 -68.97 -4.76 12.86
C ASN A 564 -69.05 -3.24 13.15
N GLN A 565 -68.41 -2.43 12.29
CA GLN A 565 -69.15 -1.54 11.38
C GLN A 565 -68.31 -0.96 10.23
N LYS A 566 -68.98 -0.45 9.20
CA LYS A 566 -68.42 0.24 8.03
C LYS A 566 -68.75 1.73 8.08
N THR A 567 -67.89 2.57 7.52
CA THR A 567 -68.30 3.84 6.89
C THR A 567 -67.40 4.16 5.68
N LYS A 568 -67.97 4.85 4.69
CA LYS A 568 -67.28 5.46 3.54
C LYS A 568 -67.50 6.97 3.58
N THR A 569 -66.56 7.74 3.02
CA THR A 569 -66.85 9.08 2.49
C THR A 569 -65.96 9.35 1.26
N ASN A 570 -66.37 10.29 0.40
CA ASN A 570 -65.85 10.46 -0.97
C ASN A 570 -65.31 11.90 -1.21
N ASN A 571 -64.85 12.14 -2.45
CA ASN A 571 -64.83 13.42 -3.20
C ASN A 571 -63.67 14.42 -2.92
N SER A 572 -63.24 15.28 -3.88
CA SER A 572 -63.34 15.27 -5.36
C SER A 572 -62.61 16.48 -6.02
N ASN A 573 -62.36 16.40 -7.34
CA ASN A 573 -62.23 17.48 -8.34
C ASN A 573 -60.92 18.30 -8.49
N LYS A 574 -60.67 19.05 -9.59
CA LYS A 574 -60.80 18.77 -11.07
C LYS A 574 -60.27 19.94 -11.95
N SER A 575 -59.34 19.67 -12.88
CA SER A 575 -58.87 20.53 -14.00
C SER A 575 -57.93 19.70 -14.92
N ASN A 576 -57.78 19.81 -16.26
CA ASN A 576 -58.31 20.62 -17.38
C ASN A 576 -57.85 22.09 -17.55
N SER A 577 -57.51 22.60 -18.76
CA SER A 577 -57.09 21.96 -20.06
C SER A 577 -56.69 22.99 -21.14
N HIS A 578 -55.68 22.66 -21.98
CA HIS A 578 -55.56 22.87 -23.46
C HIS A 578 -54.35 22.01 -23.94
N ASN A 579 -54.20 21.37 -25.13
CA ASN A 579 -54.91 21.29 -26.43
C ASN A 579 -54.61 22.46 -27.41
N GLN A 580 -53.83 22.39 -28.51
CA GLN A 580 -52.97 21.36 -29.18
C GLN A 580 -51.75 22.10 -29.83
N ASN A 581 -50.85 21.61 -30.70
CA ASN A 581 -50.58 20.33 -31.42
C ASN A 581 -49.03 20.30 -31.73
N GLY A 582 -48.37 19.41 -32.49
CA GLY A 582 -48.70 18.24 -33.34
C GLY A 582 -47.73 18.18 -34.55
N GLY A 583 -47.28 17.04 -35.10
CA GLY A 583 -47.48 15.62 -34.76
C GLY A 583 -46.95 14.68 -35.87
N SER A 584 -46.78 13.39 -35.58
CA SER A 584 -46.70 12.29 -36.59
C SER A 584 -46.94 10.92 -35.93
N ALA A 585 -47.40 9.94 -36.71
CA ALA A 585 -48.10 8.76 -36.21
C ALA A 585 -47.24 7.71 -35.47
N SER A 586 -47.83 7.06 -34.47
CA SER A 586 -47.43 5.75 -33.95
C SER A 586 -48.56 4.72 -34.17
N TYR A 587 -48.21 3.46 -34.44
CA TYR A 587 -49.17 2.35 -34.52
C TYR A 587 -49.24 1.60 -33.20
N ASN A 588 -50.45 1.28 -32.75
CA ASN A 588 -50.70 0.46 -31.56
C ASN A 588 -50.68 -1.04 -31.89
N ALA A 589 -50.04 -1.82 -31.03
CA ALA A 589 -50.27 -3.26 -30.87
C ALA A 589 -50.50 -3.53 -29.37
N GLY A 590 -51.51 -4.35 -29.05
CA GLY A 590 -52.08 -4.39 -27.69
C GLY A 590 -51.24 -5.11 -26.63
N THR A 591 -51.31 -4.61 -25.40
CA THR A 591 -50.79 -5.27 -24.19
C THR A 591 -51.68 -6.44 -23.76
N PRO A 592 -51.13 -7.65 -23.53
CA PRO A 592 -51.84 -8.69 -22.78
C PRO A 592 -51.87 -8.34 -21.28
N GLU A 593 -53.04 -8.36 -20.66
CA GLU A 593 -53.16 -8.31 -19.19
C GLU A 593 -52.82 -9.68 -18.60
N LEU A 594 -51.75 -9.77 -17.80
CA LEU A 594 -51.44 -10.98 -17.04
C LEU A 594 -52.33 -11.08 -15.79
N THR A 595 -53.10 -12.16 -15.73
CA THR A 595 -54.12 -12.37 -14.68
C THR A 595 -53.52 -12.74 -13.33
N SER A 596 -54.34 -12.75 -12.28
CA SER A 596 -53.90 -12.80 -10.87
C SER A 596 -53.27 -14.12 -10.38
N LYS A 597 -52.86 -15.04 -11.26
CA LYS A 597 -51.98 -16.17 -10.91
C LYS A 597 -50.48 -15.87 -11.07
N ASP A 598 -50.09 -14.93 -11.92
CA ASP A 598 -48.67 -14.64 -12.19
C ASP A 598 -47.99 -13.78 -11.11
N ARG A 599 -48.72 -13.43 -10.04
CA ARG A 599 -48.24 -12.68 -8.88
C ARG A 599 -47.69 -13.54 -7.74
N ALA A 600 -47.55 -14.85 -7.95
CA ALA A 600 -47.00 -15.80 -6.96
C ALA A 600 -45.65 -16.44 -7.37
N MET A 601 -45.10 -16.14 -8.56
CA MET A 601 -43.87 -16.77 -9.07
C MET A 601 -42.85 -15.76 -9.63
N ASN A 602 -42.77 -14.57 -9.03
CA ASN A 602 -41.75 -13.55 -9.30
C ASN A 602 -41.22 -12.92 -7.99
N ALA A 603 -41.13 -13.74 -6.93
CA ALA A 603 -40.67 -13.34 -5.60
C ALA A 603 -39.58 -14.27 -5.03
N TYR A 604 -38.94 -15.11 -5.86
CA TYR A 604 -37.78 -15.89 -5.47
C TYR A 604 -36.91 -16.33 -6.68
N ILE A 605 -36.07 -15.41 -7.16
CA ILE A 605 -34.75 -15.63 -7.77
C ILE A 605 -34.03 -14.30 -7.57
N GLY A 606 -33.15 -14.24 -6.57
CA GLY A 606 -32.53 -13.02 -6.07
C GLY A 606 -31.14 -13.30 -5.52
N ALA A 607 -30.36 -14.07 -6.28
CA ALA A 607 -29.01 -14.48 -5.93
C ALA A 607 -28.17 -14.68 -7.21
N THR A 608 -26.85 -14.51 -7.08
CA THR A 608 -25.83 -14.94 -8.04
C THR A 608 -25.84 -14.28 -9.43
N LEU A 609 -25.73 -12.95 -9.46
CA LEU A 609 -25.17 -12.20 -10.60
C LEU A 609 -24.41 -10.98 -10.05
N GLY A 610 -23.10 -11.13 -9.81
CA GLY A 610 -22.34 -10.10 -9.07
C GLY A 610 -20.83 -10.33 -8.86
N ILE A 611 -20.19 -11.25 -9.58
CA ILE A 611 -18.72 -11.37 -9.63
C ILE A 611 -18.29 -11.56 -11.08
N ALA A 612 -17.56 -10.60 -11.64
CA ALA A 612 -17.08 -10.64 -13.03
C ALA A 612 -15.77 -9.85 -13.24
N VAL A 613 -14.92 -9.72 -12.20
CA VAL A 613 -13.58 -9.10 -12.30
C VAL A 613 -12.52 -9.94 -11.57
N ALA A 614 -12.26 -11.15 -12.07
CA ALA A 614 -11.02 -11.90 -11.84
C ALA A 614 -10.95 -13.10 -12.81
N GLY A 615 -9.80 -13.30 -13.47
CA GLY A 615 -9.43 -14.58 -14.10
C GLY A 615 -10.13 -14.97 -15.42
N THR A 616 -9.54 -14.55 -16.55
CA THR A 616 -9.18 -15.49 -17.64
C THR A 616 -8.28 -14.84 -18.70
N VAL A 617 -6.97 -15.08 -18.61
CA VAL A 617 -6.06 -15.08 -19.78
C VAL A 617 -5.59 -16.51 -19.99
N LEU A 618 -6.52 -17.37 -20.40
CA LEU A 618 -6.25 -18.77 -20.69
C LEU A 618 -7.06 -19.23 -21.91
N ALA A 619 -6.48 -19.09 -23.10
CA ALA A 619 -7.09 -19.52 -24.35
C ALA A 619 -6.00 -19.86 -25.38
N LEU A 620 -5.55 -21.13 -25.41
CA LEU A 620 -4.98 -21.85 -26.57
C LEU A 620 -4.46 -23.26 -26.24
N ILE A 621 -5.36 -24.21 -25.91
CA ILE A 621 -5.22 -25.62 -26.31
C ILE A 621 -6.61 -26.10 -26.74
N GLY A 622 -6.72 -26.72 -27.92
CA GLY A 622 -8.01 -27.12 -28.48
C GLY A 622 -7.89 -28.06 -29.67
N ALA A 623 -7.24 -29.22 -29.49
CA ALA A 623 -7.21 -30.28 -30.50
C ALA A 623 -6.96 -31.67 -29.89
N GLY A 624 -7.82 -32.64 -30.25
CA GLY A 624 -7.48 -34.06 -30.39
C GLY A 624 -7.03 -34.87 -29.17
N VAL A 625 -7.97 -35.60 -28.54
CA VAL A 625 -7.63 -36.79 -27.74
C VAL A 625 -7.37 -37.97 -28.69
N ALA A 626 -6.26 -38.69 -28.48
CA ALA A 626 -6.06 -40.06 -28.97
C ALA A 626 -5.27 -40.86 -27.92
N ILE A 627 -5.72 -42.08 -27.63
CA ILE A 627 -5.17 -42.94 -26.57
C ILE A 627 -4.41 -44.11 -27.22
N GLY A 628 -3.22 -44.46 -26.72
CA GLY A 628 -2.61 -45.75 -27.02
C GLY A 628 -1.12 -45.90 -26.67
N GLY A 629 -0.78 -47.05 -26.06
CA GLY A 629 0.59 -47.58 -26.02
C GLY A 629 1.38 -47.29 -24.74
N ALA A 630 1.68 -48.34 -23.97
CA ALA A 630 2.62 -48.30 -22.85
C ALA A 630 3.80 -49.24 -23.13
N VAL A 631 5.03 -48.77 -22.90
CA VAL A 631 6.25 -49.58 -22.71
C VAL A 631 7.14 -48.84 -21.70
N ALA A 632 7.83 -49.58 -20.82
CA ALA A 632 8.70 -49.00 -19.79
C ALA A 632 10.16 -49.45 -19.96
N LEU A 633 11.09 -48.49 -19.87
CA LEU A 633 12.57 -48.57 -19.74
C LEU A 633 13.09 -47.11 -19.72
N GLY A 634 14.15 -46.71 -19.02
CA GLY A 634 14.96 -47.42 -18.02
C GLY A 634 16.25 -46.66 -17.66
N ALA A 635 16.28 -46.03 -16.47
CA ALA A 635 17.44 -45.44 -15.77
C ALA A 635 18.11 -44.13 -16.28
N GLN A 636 18.29 -43.18 -15.34
CA GLN A 636 19.29 -42.08 -15.24
C GLN A 636 19.35 -41.04 -16.39
N LEU A 637 19.13 -39.73 -16.13
CA LEU A 637 20.07 -38.86 -15.39
C LEU A 637 19.42 -37.53 -14.90
N ALA A 638 20.14 -36.87 -13.96
CA ALA A 638 20.16 -35.43 -13.65
C ALA A 638 18.85 -34.65 -13.29
N ALA A 639 18.96 -33.92 -12.18
CA ALA A 639 17.96 -33.03 -11.59
C ALA A 639 17.28 -32.03 -12.54
N ILE A 640 15.96 -31.89 -12.37
CA ILE A 640 15.19 -30.70 -12.75
C ILE A 640 14.62 -30.13 -11.45
N GLY A 641 15.13 -28.97 -11.03
CA GLY A 641 14.69 -28.27 -9.81
C GLY A 641 13.30 -27.66 -9.95
N CYS A 642 12.61 -27.50 -8.83
CA CYS A 642 11.21 -27.07 -8.79
C CYS A 642 11.00 -25.64 -9.29
N LEU A 643 10.23 -25.47 -10.38
CA LEU A 643 9.55 -24.22 -10.71
C LEU A 643 8.12 -24.28 -10.16
N ALA A 644 7.97 -24.06 -8.86
CA ALA A 644 6.67 -24.02 -8.20
C ALA A 644 5.93 -22.70 -8.51
N PHE A 645 5.06 -22.74 -9.52
CA PHE A 645 3.96 -21.77 -9.61
C PHE A 645 2.95 -22.06 -8.51
N ASN A 646 2.83 -21.18 -7.52
CA ASN A 646 1.69 -21.12 -6.60
C ASN A 646 1.17 -19.68 -6.55
N ALA A 647 0.05 -19.44 -7.25
CA ALA A 647 -0.59 -18.13 -7.33
C ALA A 647 -2.12 -18.31 -7.35
N GLU A 648 -2.67 -18.89 -6.27
CA GLU A 648 -4.10 -19.12 -6.11
C GLU A 648 -4.67 -18.36 -4.89
N ALA A 649 -5.83 -17.73 -5.11
CA ALA A 649 -6.83 -17.33 -4.12
C ALA A 649 -6.38 -16.66 -2.79
N ILE A 650 -5.96 -15.38 -2.85
CA ILE A 650 -6.11 -14.48 -1.69
C ILE A 650 -7.52 -13.86 -1.75
N ILE A 651 -8.43 -14.37 -0.91
CA ILE A 651 -9.76 -13.78 -0.70
C ILE A 651 -9.68 -12.81 0.49
N PHE A 652 -9.88 -11.52 0.23
CA PHE A 652 -9.95 -10.53 1.30
C PHE A 652 -11.21 -10.70 2.16
N ALA A 653 -10.99 -10.67 3.47
CA ALA A 653 -11.99 -10.42 4.51
C ALA A 653 -11.28 -9.70 5.67
N PRO A 654 -12.02 -9.02 6.58
CA PRO A 654 -11.43 -8.43 7.77
C PRO A 654 -11.08 -9.53 8.77
N PHE A 655 -9.95 -10.23 8.55
CA PHE A 655 -9.50 -11.29 9.45
C PHE A 655 -8.64 -10.73 10.58
N TYR A 656 -9.32 -10.52 11.71
CA TYR A 656 -8.89 -10.90 13.06
C TYR A 656 -7.64 -11.79 13.09
N GLY A 657 -6.67 -11.42 13.92
CA GLY A 657 -5.62 -12.35 14.34
C GLY A 657 -6.22 -13.44 15.22
N VAL A 658 -6.45 -14.63 14.64
CA VAL A 658 -6.69 -15.86 15.38
C VAL A 658 -5.50 -16.76 15.11
N GLU A 659 -4.56 -16.77 16.05
CA GLU A 659 -3.45 -17.72 16.06
C GLU A 659 -4.02 -19.12 16.31
N MET A 660 -3.56 -20.13 15.56
CA MET A 660 -3.90 -21.52 15.87
C MET A 660 -2.94 -22.05 16.93
N GLU A 661 -3.50 -22.64 17.99
CA GLU A 661 -2.72 -23.30 19.03
C GLU A 661 -1.84 -24.41 18.43
N PRO A 662 -0.56 -24.52 18.84
CA PRO A 662 0.23 -25.72 18.58
C PRO A 662 -0.41 -26.91 19.30
N ILE A 663 -0.93 -27.88 18.54
CA ILE A 663 -1.17 -29.23 19.07
C ILE A 663 0.21 -29.85 19.30
N ASP A 664 0.50 -30.19 20.55
CA ASP A 664 1.74 -30.87 20.93
C ASP A 664 1.78 -32.28 20.30
N TRP A 665 2.69 -32.49 19.35
CA TRP A 665 2.97 -33.80 18.76
C TRP A 665 4.31 -34.30 19.29
N ASP A 666 4.28 -34.83 20.50
CA ASP A 666 5.42 -35.47 21.16
C ASP A 666 5.82 -36.77 20.41
N TYR A 667 6.81 -36.65 19.54
CA TYR A 667 7.51 -37.77 18.90
C TYR A 667 9.00 -37.65 19.16
N GLY A 668 9.46 -38.32 20.22
CA GLY A 668 10.88 -38.43 20.54
C GLY A 668 11.67 -39.42 19.65
N TYR A 669 12.98 -39.43 19.88
CA TYR A 669 14.09 -40.11 19.17
C TYR A 669 14.68 -39.35 17.97
#